data_AF-A0AAJ7EDM8-F1
#
_entry.id   AF-A0AAJ7EDM8-F1
#
_cell.length_a   1.000
_cell.length_b   1.000
_cell.length_c   1.000
_cell.angle_alpha   90.00
_cell.angle_beta   90.00
_cell.angle_gamma   90.00
#
_symmetry.space_group_name_H-M   'P 1'
#
loop_
_entity.id
_entity.type
_entity.pdbx_description
1 polymer ?
#
loop_
_entity_poly.entity_id
_entity_poly.type
_entity_poly.pdbx_seq_one_letter_code
_entity_poly.pdbx_strand_id
1 'polypeptide(L)'
;MAFLRQLPTLDCRKIEWKVEVGDLPEYTFAPYEKHLSHSKYEREDVQKKTFAKWINSQLVKNNKPPVQDLVQELRDGEVLLALLEILTAQRYRRERGRMRVHQLNNVNAALRALEAAGVRLVNISGADIVDGNAKLILGLVWSIILHWQVHCHLRELLPDVQQSNLEKTLLAWCRAHTQNYAGVDIRDFTRSWRDGLALNALLHRWRPQLFDYAAVLRAEPRARLDHAFRLAHAHLGIARLLDPEDVNTEHPDKKSIMMYVMCLFQSLPHSRDDLRDDACEDMRDDMRDPEHAPEAPASRPLSSATTASELGGYGAALEEALAWLLEAEERLAARPLPDTSPHAPDHAPDHAPDHADLALLKEHFHAHERFLLELSEQQCRVGGVLEEGARLLRDAALSRDEANEVRLQMRLLNERWEQLRQAAMRRQAAGHAALMRAQQHHLQRFRQWLTETEDRMSRMEAEAEGEGEGGSEAALRAARELHAELRRQQPLVDALADCVVVVDDEMEANPVSEVGEVLLRIQELQHVKRALRLERRTVADILQDAAPTAPTVPTAGPEPSEPEPALAEEAEAQLDRLDALLLILDVQATRIRELGFEFDIDIDTGEETSESPTQPQTEAEVEVMVEAEAEEAAERAHTASKKPRLAGEGARDFQAGYRAFDAWARDTLHQLHQCESALEECSGVQWAEWAQWAERAGALSERARRQAEERRQELAHVQEIQRRLAAEPALQDEAQRHAESIAELQRGLEEVSGRAARLEGALEALRDAREFAEGAASLRVQLEETREWGRRVQADRPSHNRLIHLRNRLRALRQLEPRLEELAVRACALSTKGLPQRLRDDVENETKRTKEEFGEILAHLTEKEAEMKAGLGRRAQGRGRHEEEFRALQAQVADLEAQILAEHADPSMPEETEAKIQHLKRVQTRFEELQSTYDAVVRERREKYDSGSVPDLNLASSVENLVTKVGDCKTILQQKIDKLEKGAARLAGLREALGAAGERLAAAERLRTQAAGALPGDLAELRELLERAQVTHY
;
A
#
# COMPACT_ATOMS: atom_id res chain seq x y z
N MET A 1 9.34 58.49 -37.38
CA MET A 1 10.78 58.77 -37.16
C MET A 1 10.89 59.59 -35.89
N ALA A 2 11.42 59.15 -34.75
CA ALA A 2 12.17 57.96 -34.41
C ALA A 2 11.97 57.78 -32.88
N PHE A 3 11.56 56.61 -32.42
CA PHE A 3 12.42 55.46 -32.13
C PHE A 3 13.30 55.70 -30.89
N LEU A 4 13.03 54.91 -29.85
CA LEU A 4 13.98 54.30 -28.93
C LEU A 4 15.15 55.18 -28.46
N ARG A 5 15.12 55.59 -27.18
CA ARG A 5 16.30 55.71 -26.29
C ARG A 5 15.89 56.30 -24.95
N GLN A 6 15.43 55.46 -24.01
CA GLN A 6 15.68 55.68 -22.58
C GLN A 6 15.83 54.31 -21.88
N LEU A 7 16.97 53.68 -22.13
CA LEU A 7 17.68 52.88 -21.14
C LEU A 7 19.08 53.52 -21.01
N PRO A 8 19.57 53.71 -19.78
CA PRO A 8 20.76 52.95 -19.40
C PRO A 8 20.68 52.37 -17.98
N THR A 9 21.16 51.12 -17.91
CA THR A 9 21.90 50.42 -16.85
C THR A 9 22.36 51.22 -15.62
N LEU A 10 22.30 50.59 -14.44
CA LEU A 10 23.12 50.66 -13.19
C LEU A 10 22.21 50.02 -12.09
N ASP A 11 22.58 49.15 -11.14
CA ASP A 11 23.84 48.68 -10.58
C ASP A 11 23.57 47.36 -9.82
N CYS A 12 24.42 46.34 -9.98
CA CYS A 12 24.48 45.21 -9.06
C CYS A 12 25.25 45.62 -7.81
N ARG A 13 24.57 45.76 -6.66
CA ARG A 13 25.23 45.81 -5.34
C ARG A 13 25.18 44.44 -4.68
N LYS A 14 26.37 43.87 -4.47
CA LYS A 14 26.64 42.64 -3.75
C LYS A 14 26.39 42.88 -2.25
N ILE A 15 25.60 42.03 -1.59
CA ILE A 15 25.51 41.96 -0.12
C ILE A 15 25.88 40.53 0.29
N GLU A 16 27.00 40.41 1.00
CA GLU A 16 27.47 39.20 1.67
C GLU A 16 26.76 39.04 3.02
N TRP A 17 26.30 37.83 3.32
CA TRP A 17 25.83 37.46 4.66
C TRP A 17 26.91 36.62 5.35
N LYS A 18 27.40 37.12 6.49
CA LYS A 18 28.18 36.34 7.46
C LYS A 18 27.22 35.53 8.32
N VAL A 19 27.42 34.21 8.38
CA VAL A 19 26.73 33.32 9.30
C VAL A 19 27.66 33.06 10.49
N GLU A 20 27.25 33.48 11.68
CA GLU A 20 27.89 33.04 12.93
C GLU A 20 27.21 31.74 13.38
N VAL A 21 27.99 30.66 13.40
CA VAL A 21 27.58 29.34 13.90
C VAL A 21 27.84 29.32 15.40
N GLY A 22 26.79 29.14 16.20
CA GLY A 22 26.89 28.73 17.59
C GLY A 22 26.40 27.28 17.71
N ASP A 23 27.25 26.39 18.21
CA ASP A 23 26.99 24.97 18.38
C ASP A 23 26.10 24.67 19.61
N LEU A 24 25.18 23.70 19.47
CA LEU A 24 24.95 22.56 20.39
C LEU A 24 23.97 21.53 19.75
N PRO A 25 24.12 20.21 20.00
CA PRO A 25 23.59 19.14 19.15
C PRO A 25 22.28 18.44 19.60
N GLU A 26 21.65 17.84 18.58
CA GLU A 26 20.68 16.71 18.44
C GLU A 26 20.02 16.03 19.66
N TYR A 27 18.68 16.03 19.67
CA TYR A 27 17.89 14.82 19.41
C TYR A 27 16.46 15.20 18.96
N THR A 28 16.17 15.08 17.66
CA THR A 28 14.82 15.28 17.09
C THR A 28 14.10 13.93 17.01
N PHE A 29 13.11 13.71 17.87
CA PHE A 29 12.15 12.61 17.70
C PHE A 29 10.91 13.14 16.96
N ALA A 30 10.98 13.17 15.62
CA ALA A 30 9.88 13.06 14.63
C ALA A 30 10.41 13.48 13.24
N PRO A 31 10.45 12.58 12.22
CA PRO A 31 9.47 12.70 11.12
C PRO A 31 9.22 11.42 10.27
N TYR A 32 8.97 10.23 10.84
CA TYR A 32 8.85 9.00 10.00
C TYR A 32 7.64 9.01 9.02
N GLU A 33 6.47 9.51 9.44
CA GLU A 33 5.24 9.43 8.62
C GLU A 33 5.15 10.45 7.46
N LYS A 34 5.73 11.65 7.61
CA LYS A 34 5.79 12.65 6.53
C LYS A 34 6.72 12.20 5.40
N HIS A 35 7.80 11.47 5.72
CA HIS A 35 8.68 10.89 4.71
C HIS A 35 8.01 9.73 3.95
N LEU A 36 7.23 8.87 4.64
CA LEU A 36 6.52 7.76 3.97
C LEU A 36 5.47 8.22 2.96
N SER A 37 4.68 9.25 3.30
CA SER A 37 3.65 9.77 2.38
C SER A 37 4.26 10.48 1.18
N HIS A 38 5.27 11.34 1.39
CA HIS A 38 5.97 12.02 0.29
C HIS A 38 6.68 11.02 -0.64
N SER A 39 7.37 10.02 -0.07
CA SER A 39 8.05 8.96 -0.82
C SER A 39 7.08 8.07 -1.61
N LYS A 40 5.85 7.84 -1.12
CA LYS A 40 4.85 7.02 -1.82
C LYS A 40 4.31 7.72 -3.08
N TYR A 41 4.01 9.03 -3.00
CA TYR A 41 3.54 9.80 -4.15
C TYR A 41 4.65 10.03 -5.18
N GLU A 42 5.89 10.27 -4.71
CA GLU A 42 7.06 10.40 -5.59
C GLU A 42 7.28 9.12 -6.42
N ARG A 43 7.19 7.93 -5.81
CA ARG A 43 7.30 6.65 -6.53
C ARG A 43 6.18 6.43 -7.55
N GLU A 44 4.94 6.77 -7.19
CA GLU A 44 3.81 6.64 -8.10
C GLU A 44 3.98 7.54 -9.33
N ASP A 45 4.47 8.77 -9.15
CA ASP A 45 4.68 9.73 -10.23
C ASP A 45 5.86 9.34 -11.13
N VAL A 46 6.96 8.83 -10.56
CA VAL A 46 8.06 8.23 -11.33
C VAL A 46 7.55 7.06 -12.18
N GLN A 47 6.70 6.20 -11.62
CA GLN A 47 6.15 5.06 -12.33
C GLN A 47 5.22 5.50 -13.48
N LYS A 48 4.33 6.48 -13.25
CA LYS A 48 3.48 7.08 -14.32
C LYS A 48 4.32 7.61 -15.47
N LYS A 49 5.36 8.40 -15.15
CA LYS A 49 6.26 9.00 -16.12
C LYS A 49 7.02 7.94 -16.92
N THR A 50 7.54 6.92 -16.25
CA THR A 50 8.31 5.85 -16.88
C THR A 50 7.43 4.97 -17.77
N PHE A 51 6.23 4.59 -17.30
CA PHE A 51 5.26 3.82 -18.09
C PHE A 51 4.72 4.60 -19.28
N ALA A 52 4.46 5.91 -19.13
CA ALA A 52 4.07 6.77 -20.25
C ALA A 52 5.18 6.84 -21.31
N LYS A 53 6.43 7.01 -20.91
CA LYS A 53 7.59 6.97 -21.84
C LYS A 53 7.70 5.62 -22.56
N TRP A 54 7.43 4.51 -21.87
CA TRP A 54 7.42 3.18 -22.49
C TRP A 54 6.29 3.06 -23.53
N ILE A 55 5.05 3.43 -23.19
CA ILE A 55 3.92 3.43 -24.14
C ILE A 55 4.25 4.30 -25.36
N ASN A 56 4.79 5.50 -25.13
CA ASN A 56 5.18 6.41 -26.21
C ASN A 56 6.24 5.80 -27.12
N SER A 57 7.20 5.04 -26.57
CA SER A 57 8.19 4.33 -27.39
C SER A 57 7.57 3.27 -28.32
N GLN A 58 6.42 2.71 -27.95
CA GLN A 58 5.66 1.80 -28.82
C GLN A 58 4.78 2.56 -29.82
N LEU A 59 4.05 3.59 -29.35
CA LEU A 59 3.14 4.40 -30.17
C LEU A 59 3.84 5.12 -31.32
N VAL A 60 5.06 5.60 -31.10
CA VAL A 60 5.87 6.29 -32.14
C VAL A 60 6.14 5.37 -33.33
N LYS A 61 6.24 4.04 -33.15
CA LYS A 61 6.48 3.09 -34.25
C LYS A 61 5.39 3.15 -35.33
N ASN A 62 4.16 3.53 -34.95
CA ASN A 62 3.01 3.65 -35.86
C ASN A 62 2.50 5.09 -36.00
N ASN A 63 3.35 6.10 -35.74
CA ASN A 63 3.01 7.54 -35.85
C ASN A 63 1.76 7.94 -35.05
N LYS A 64 1.54 7.32 -33.88
CA LYS A 64 0.46 7.70 -32.96
C LYS A 64 0.90 8.86 -32.07
N PRO A 65 -0.02 9.74 -31.65
CA PRO A 65 0.31 10.86 -30.77
C PRO A 65 0.85 10.34 -29.43
N PRO A 66 1.85 11.01 -28.83
CA PRO A 66 2.39 10.63 -27.54
C PRO A 66 1.42 10.98 -26.40
N VAL A 67 1.31 10.07 -25.45
CA VAL A 67 0.58 10.22 -24.20
C VAL A 67 1.35 11.16 -23.27
N GLN A 68 0.67 12.18 -22.76
CA GLN A 68 1.21 13.12 -21.76
C GLN A 68 0.74 12.77 -20.36
N ASP A 69 -0.57 12.49 -20.19
CA ASP A 69 -1.15 12.05 -18.91
C ASP A 69 -1.66 10.62 -19.05
N LEU A 70 -0.87 9.67 -18.54
CA LEU A 70 -1.15 8.24 -18.62
C LEU A 70 -2.54 7.89 -18.08
N VAL A 71 -2.89 8.45 -16.92
CA VAL A 71 -4.13 8.07 -16.22
C VAL A 71 -5.33 8.60 -16.96
N GLN A 72 -5.28 9.83 -17.48
CA GLN A 72 -6.42 10.44 -18.17
C GLN A 72 -6.61 9.90 -19.58
N GLU A 73 -5.53 9.65 -20.32
CA GLU A 73 -5.60 9.26 -21.74
C GLU A 73 -5.92 7.77 -21.93
N LEU A 74 -5.78 6.93 -20.91
CA LEU A 74 -6.18 5.51 -20.98
C LEU A 74 -7.68 5.28 -20.71
N ARG A 75 -8.41 6.29 -20.18
CA ARG A 75 -9.80 6.14 -19.70
C ARG A 75 -10.80 5.85 -20.80
N ASP A 76 -10.56 6.34 -22.01
CA ASP A 76 -11.46 6.14 -23.14
C ASP A 76 -11.21 4.83 -23.92
N GLY A 77 -10.14 4.10 -23.55
CA GLY A 77 -9.73 2.85 -24.15
C GLY A 77 -9.06 2.97 -25.52
N GLU A 78 -9.00 4.15 -26.14
CA GLU A 78 -8.45 4.32 -27.49
C GLU A 78 -6.94 4.10 -27.52
N VAL A 79 -6.23 4.64 -26.53
CA VAL A 79 -4.78 4.44 -26.37
C VAL A 79 -4.46 2.98 -26.06
N LEU A 80 -5.26 2.31 -25.22
CA LEU A 80 -5.10 0.88 -24.91
C LEU A 80 -5.27 0.02 -26.17
N LEU A 81 -6.32 0.26 -26.94
CA LEU A 81 -6.54 -0.45 -28.19
C LEU A 81 -5.41 -0.17 -29.18
N ALA A 82 -4.98 1.09 -29.34
CA ALA A 82 -3.87 1.43 -30.23
C ALA A 82 -2.54 0.76 -29.82
N LEU A 83 -2.25 0.70 -28.52
CA LEU A 83 -1.10 -0.01 -27.99
C LEU A 83 -1.20 -1.52 -28.29
N LEU A 84 -2.37 -2.12 -28.05
CA LEU A 84 -2.58 -3.54 -28.33
C LEU A 84 -2.47 -3.86 -29.81
N GLU A 85 -2.95 -2.99 -30.71
CA GLU A 85 -2.77 -3.17 -32.16
C GLU A 85 -1.30 -3.25 -32.56
N ILE A 86 -0.43 -2.52 -31.86
CA ILE A 86 1.02 -2.54 -32.08
C ILE A 86 1.62 -3.84 -31.52
N LEU A 87 1.22 -4.22 -30.31
CA LEU A 87 1.80 -5.36 -29.58
C LEU A 87 1.34 -6.73 -30.13
N THR A 88 0.09 -6.86 -30.56
CA THR A 88 -0.46 -8.11 -31.11
C THR A 88 -0.42 -8.17 -32.64
N ALA A 89 -0.10 -7.06 -33.30
CA ALA A 89 -0.24 -6.88 -34.75
C ALA A 89 -1.67 -7.18 -35.28
N GLN A 90 -2.69 -7.13 -34.41
CA GLN A 90 -4.10 -7.30 -34.77
C GLN A 90 -4.84 -5.96 -34.80
N ARG A 91 -5.97 -5.89 -35.51
CA ARG A 91 -6.84 -4.69 -35.51
C ARG A 91 -8.07 -4.91 -34.64
N TYR A 92 -8.38 -3.94 -33.80
CA TYR A 92 -9.53 -4.00 -32.91
C TYR A 92 -10.64 -3.02 -33.32
N ARG A 93 -11.90 -3.41 -33.11
CA ARG A 93 -13.05 -2.57 -33.40
C ARG A 93 -13.18 -1.49 -32.33
N ARG A 94 -13.32 -0.23 -32.76
CA ARG A 94 -13.52 0.93 -31.89
C ARG A 94 -14.97 1.38 -31.91
N GLU A 95 -15.55 1.56 -30.74
CA GLU A 95 -16.82 2.25 -30.59
C GLU A 95 -16.59 3.76 -30.62
N ARG A 96 -17.40 4.46 -31.43
CA ARG A 96 -17.29 5.90 -31.63
C ARG A 96 -18.28 6.61 -30.70
N GLY A 97 -17.77 7.51 -29.86
CA GLY A 97 -18.59 8.38 -29.04
C GLY A 97 -17.84 8.91 -27.82
N ARG A 98 -18.42 9.89 -27.12
CA ARG A 98 -17.81 10.53 -25.93
C ARG A 98 -18.48 10.17 -24.61
N MET A 99 -19.58 9.42 -24.65
CA MET A 99 -20.28 8.97 -23.44
C MET A 99 -19.48 7.87 -22.72
N ARG A 100 -19.61 7.81 -21.39
CA ARG A 100 -18.96 6.82 -20.53
C ARG A 100 -19.19 5.36 -20.99
N VAL A 101 -20.37 5.06 -21.53
CA VAL A 101 -20.68 3.73 -22.06
C VAL A 101 -19.78 3.32 -23.23
N HIS A 102 -19.46 4.25 -24.16
CA HIS A 102 -18.56 3.95 -25.28
C HIS A 102 -17.12 3.75 -24.80
N GLN A 103 -16.68 4.55 -23.84
CA GLN A 103 -15.36 4.41 -23.19
C GLN A 103 -15.24 3.05 -22.52
N LEU A 104 -16.27 2.65 -21.76
CA LEU A 104 -16.33 1.35 -21.11
C LEU A 104 -16.31 0.19 -22.12
N ASN A 105 -17.02 0.31 -23.24
CA ASN A 105 -17.00 -0.71 -24.28
C ASN A 105 -15.63 -0.85 -24.96
N ASN A 106 -14.95 0.28 -25.23
CA ASN A 106 -13.59 0.27 -25.77
C ASN A 106 -12.58 -0.34 -24.79
N VAL A 107 -12.65 0.06 -23.51
CA VAL A 107 -11.82 -0.51 -22.44
C VAL A 107 -12.09 -2.01 -22.29
N ASN A 108 -13.35 -2.45 -22.22
CA ASN A 108 -13.71 -3.86 -22.14
C ASN A 108 -13.29 -4.66 -23.37
N ALA A 109 -13.22 -4.03 -24.55
CA ALA A 109 -12.66 -4.67 -25.74
C ALA A 109 -11.14 -4.86 -25.59
N ALA A 110 -10.43 -3.87 -25.05
CA ALA A 110 -9.00 -3.97 -24.75
C ALA A 110 -8.71 -5.04 -23.69
N LEU A 111 -9.48 -5.09 -22.59
CA LEU A 111 -9.31 -6.10 -21.53
C LEU A 111 -9.54 -7.53 -22.05
N ARG A 112 -10.59 -7.75 -22.85
CA ARG A 112 -10.82 -9.06 -23.50
C ARG A 112 -9.68 -9.45 -24.45
N ALA A 113 -9.10 -8.49 -25.17
CA ALA A 113 -7.95 -8.73 -26.03
C ALA A 113 -6.69 -9.10 -25.22
N LEU A 114 -6.50 -8.51 -24.03
CA LEU A 114 -5.43 -8.85 -23.11
C LEU A 114 -5.58 -10.26 -22.53
N GLU A 115 -6.79 -10.63 -22.10
CA GLU A 115 -7.09 -11.99 -21.63
C GLU A 115 -6.87 -13.02 -22.74
N ALA A 116 -7.31 -12.72 -23.97
CA ALA A 116 -7.09 -13.58 -25.13
C ALA A 116 -5.61 -13.73 -25.49
N ALA A 117 -4.77 -12.73 -25.18
CA ALA A 117 -3.32 -12.80 -25.32
C ALA A 117 -2.64 -13.57 -24.17
N GLY A 118 -3.36 -13.98 -23.13
CA GLY A 118 -2.83 -14.71 -21.98
C GLY A 118 -2.30 -13.82 -20.86
N VAL A 119 -2.71 -12.55 -20.82
CA VAL A 119 -2.42 -11.64 -19.69
C VAL A 119 -3.37 -11.96 -18.54
N ARG A 120 -2.84 -12.27 -17.36
CA ARG A 120 -3.66 -12.45 -16.15
C ARG A 120 -4.07 -11.09 -15.59
N LEU A 121 -5.35 -10.76 -15.69
CA LEU A 121 -5.94 -9.57 -15.10
C LEU A 121 -6.54 -9.94 -13.74
N VAL A 122 -5.85 -9.60 -12.65
CA VAL A 122 -6.34 -9.82 -11.28
C VAL A 122 -6.87 -8.48 -10.76
N ASN A 123 -8.13 -8.45 -10.32
CA ASN A 123 -8.75 -7.28 -9.67
C ASN A 123 -8.75 -5.99 -10.50
N ILE A 124 -8.84 -6.07 -11.83
CA ILE A 124 -8.94 -4.90 -12.73
C ILE A 124 -10.24 -5.01 -13.52
N SER A 125 -11.20 -4.10 -13.28
CA SER A 125 -12.42 -4.00 -14.08
C SER A 125 -12.34 -2.85 -15.11
N GLY A 126 -13.14 -2.92 -16.16
CA GLY A 126 -13.23 -1.82 -17.13
C GLY A 126 -13.74 -0.51 -16.52
N ALA A 127 -14.56 -0.58 -15.46
CA ALA A 127 -15.06 0.60 -14.76
C ALA A 127 -13.92 1.37 -14.06
N ASP A 128 -12.98 0.65 -13.45
CA ASP A 128 -11.85 1.23 -12.72
C ASP A 128 -10.94 2.08 -13.62
N ILE A 129 -10.75 1.63 -14.87
CA ILE A 129 -9.96 2.33 -15.87
C ILE A 129 -10.71 3.58 -16.37
N VAL A 130 -11.99 3.45 -16.69
CA VAL A 130 -12.81 4.58 -17.16
C VAL A 130 -12.98 5.64 -16.07
N ASP A 131 -13.03 5.25 -14.80
CA ASP A 131 -13.17 6.16 -13.67
C ASP A 131 -11.83 6.79 -13.25
N GLY A 132 -10.70 6.31 -13.78
CA GLY A 132 -9.38 6.93 -13.63
C GLY A 132 -8.65 6.51 -12.36
N ASN A 133 -8.82 5.27 -11.88
CA ASN A 133 -8.09 4.76 -10.72
C ASN A 133 -6.60 4.55 -11.08
N ALA A 134 -5.74 5.49 -10.67
CA ALA A 134 -4.32 5.49 -11.02
C ALA A 134 -3.59 4.19 -10.64
N LYS A 135 -3.89 3.59 -9.48
CA LYS A 135 -3.23 2.35 -9.05
C LYS A 135 -3.57 1.17 -9.95
N LEU A 136 -4.85 1.02 -10.30
CA LEU A 136 -5.32 -0.08 -11.16
C LEU A 136 -4.89 0.14 -12.61
N ILE A 137 -4.83 1.39 -13.09
CA ILE A 137 -4.28 1.74 -14.40
C ILE A 137 -2.78 1.42 -14.47
N LEU A 138 -2.01 1.79 -13.44
CA LEU A 138 -0.58 1.44 -13.37
C LEU A 138 -0.38 -0.09 -13.27
N GLY A 139 -1.23 -0.78 -12.51
CA GLY A 139 -1.26 -2.25 -12.44
C GLY A 139 -1.53 -2.89 -13.80
N LEU A 140 -2.51 -2.38 -14.55
CA LEU A 140 -2.85 -2.83 -15.89
C LEU A 140 -1.66 -2.64 -16.85
N VAL A 141 -1.11 -1.42 -16.90
CA VAL A 141 0.03 -1.12 -17.78
C VAL A 141 1.25 -1.96 -17.40
N TRP A 142 1.49 -2.19 -16.11
CA TRP A 142 2.52 -3.12 -15.66
C TRP A 142 2.30 -4.54 -16.17
N SER A 143 1.08 -5.09 -16.10
CA SER A 143 0.77 -6.42 -16.64
C SER A 143 1.01 -6.51 -18.15
N ILE A 144 0.73 -5.43 -18.89
CA ILE A 144 1.03 -5.33 -20.34
C ILE A 144 2.54 -5.32 -20.57
N ILE A 145 3.28 -4.48 -19.85
CA ILE A 145 4.74 -4.41 -19.95
C ILE A 145 5.35 -5.76 -19.62
N LEU A 146 4.93 -6.38 -18.52
CA LEU A 146 5.42 -7.70 -18.11
C LEU A 146 5.10 -8.75 -19.18
N HIS A 147 3.91 -8.75 -19.77
CA HIS A 147 3.60 -9.76 -20.79
C HIS A 147 4.44 -9.58 -22.07
N TRP A 148 4.49 -8.39 -22.65
CA TRP A 148 5.14 -8.17 -23.96
C TRP A 148 6.63 -7.83 -23.88
N GLN A 149 7.07 -7.13 -22.84
CA GLN A 149 8.49 -6.87 -22.64
C GLN A 149 9.15 -8.09 -22.00
N VAL A 150 8.60 -8.65 -20.93
CA VAL A 150 9.27 -9.70 -20.16
C VAL A 150 8.94 -11.09 -20.69
N HIS A 151 7.68 -11.52 -20.59
CA HIS A 151 7.31 -12.91 -20.89
C HIS A 151 7.43 -13.25 -22.37
N CYS A 152 7.11 -12.36 -23.30
CA CYS A 152 7.21 -12.68 -24.73
C CYS A 152 8.65 -12.96 -25.17
N HIS A 153 9.65 -12.26 -24.61
CA HIS A 153 11.07 -12.47 -24.92
C HIS A 153 11.67 -13.64 -24.11
N LEU A 154 11.30 -13.79 -22.84
CA LEU A 154 11.79 -14.87 -21.98
C LEU A 154 11.11 -16.21 -22.25
N ARG A 155 9.87 -16.27 -22.76
CA ARG A 155 9.17 -17.53 -23.06
C ARG A 155 9.88 -18.38 -24.13
N GLU A 156 10.66 -17.76 -25.00
CA GLU A 156 11.53 -18.47 -25.96
C GLU A 156 12.79 -19.05 -25.29
N LEU A 157 13.18 -18.55 -24.11
CA LEU A 157 14.39 -18.93 -23.37
C LEU A 157 14.09 -19.80 -22.13
N LEU A 158 13.00 -19.53 -21.40
CA LEU A 158 12.49 -20.24 -20.23
C LEU A 158 10.94 -20.28 -20.23
N PRO A 159 10.30 -21.40 -20.61
CA PRO A 159 8.85 -21.48 -20.85
C PRO A 159 7.93 -21.25 -19.63
N ASP A 160 8.42 -21.33 -18.38
CA ASP A 160 7.59 -21.36 -17.16
C ASP A 160 8.00 -20.34 -16.06
N VAL A 161 8.62 -19.21 -16.43
CA VAL A 161 9.07 -18.20 -15.46
C VAL A 161 7.89 -17.49 -14.77
N GLN A 162 7.75 -17.64 -13.46
CA GLN A 162 6.91 -16.81 -12.59
C GLN A 162 7.60 -15.48 -12.25
N GLN A 163 6.84 -14.47 -11.77
CA GLN A 163 7.38 -13.14 -11.43
C GLN A 163 8.53 -13.18 -10.41
N SER A 164 8.48 -14.08 -9.43
CA SER A 164 9.55 -14.26 -8.42
C SER A 164 10.85 -14.84 -9.01
N ASN A 165 10.72 -15.67 -10.05
CA ASN A 165 11.86 -16.25 -10.77
C ASN A 165 12.50 -15.23 -11.69
N LEU A 166 11.73 -14.30 -12.26
CA LEU A 166 12.24 -13.23 -13.12
C LEU A 166 13.26 -12.35 -12.40
N GLU A 167 12.89 -11.88 -11.21
CA GLU A 167 13.76 -11.01 -10.42
C GLU A 167 15.08 -11.70 -10.10
N LYS A 168 15.03 -12.96 -9.66
CA LYS A 168 16.22 -13.77 -9.39
C LYS A 168 17.08 -13.94 -10.64
N THR A 169 16.47 -14.24 -11.78
CA THR A 169 17.15 -14.44 -13.07
C THR A 169 17.88 -13.16 -13.51
N LEU A 170 17.18 -12.02 -13.48
CA LEU A 170 17.77 -10.73 -13.85
C LEU A 170 18.88 -10.32 -12.87
N LEU A 171 18.72 -10.57 -11.57
CA LEU A 171 19.77 -10.29 -10.57
C LEU A 171 21.00 -11.15 -10.81
N ALA A 172 20.83 -12.44 -11.09
CA ALA A 172 21.92 -13.36 -11.41
C ALA A 172 22.68 -12.87 -12.65
N TRP A 173 21.96 -12.55 -13.73
CA TRP A 173 22.53 -12.00 -14.95
C TRP A 173 23.33 -10.71 -14.68
N CYS A 174 22.73 -9.76 -13.94
CA CYS A 174 23.39 -8.50 -13.61
C CYS A 174 24.68 -8.72 -12.80
N ARG A 175 24.64 -9.62 -11.82
CA ARG A 175 25.81 -9.97 -10.99
C ARG A 175 26.91 -10.58 -11.85
N ALA A 176 26.60 -11.59 -12.65
CA ALA A 176 27.56 -12.23 -13.55
C ALA A 176 28.28 -11.21 -14.46
N HIS A 177 27.54 -10.24 -14.99
CA HIS A 177 28.06 -9.24 -15.91
C HIS A 177 28.74 -8.03 -15.22
N THR A 178 28.68 -7.94 -13.90
CA THR A 178 29.32 -6.86 -13.12
C THR A 178 30.35 -7.36 -12.11
N GLN A 179 30.64 -8.67 -12.09
CA GLN A 179 31.74 -9.24 -11.33
C GLN A 179 33.06 -8.51 -11.65
N ASN A 180 33.82 -8.18 -10.61
CA ASN A 180 35.11 -7.48 -10.66
C ASN A 180 35.08 -5.97 -11.00
N TYR A 181 33.91 -5.33 -11.02
CA TYR A 181 33.83 -3.87 -11.05
C TYR A 181 33.88 -3.28 -9.65
N ALA A 182 34.83 -2.38 -9.40
CA ALA A 182 35.00 -1.75 -8.10
C ALA A 182 33.77 -0.89 -7.74
N GLY A 183 33.25 -1.06 -6.52
CA GLY A 183 32.11 -0.30 -6.01
C GLY A 183 30.74 -0.73 -6.53
N VAL A 184 30.64 -1.87 -7.24
CA VAL A 184 29.37 -2.42 -7.72
C VAL A 184 29.01 -3.66 -6.91
N ASP A 185 27.90 -3.58 -6.16
CA ASP A 185 27.30 -4.72 -5.47
C ASP A 185 25.78 -4.69 -5.70
N ILE A 186 25.28 -5.62 -6.51
CA ILE A 186 23.88 -5.65 -6.94
C ILE A 186 23.10 -6.61 -6.04
N ARG A 187 22.36 -6.07 -5.07
CA ARG A 187 21.55 -6.86 -4.12
C ARG A 187 20.07 -6.87 -4.44
N ASP A 188 19.59 -5.80 -5.07
CA ASP A 188 18.17 -5.52 -5.31
C ASP A 188 17.97 -4.75 -6.63
N PHE A 189 16.71 -4.51 -7.01
CA PHE A 189 16.32 -3.58 -8.08
C PHE A 189 15.92 -2.19 -7.56
N THR A 190 16.45 -1.76 -6.41
CA THR A 190 16.15 -0.44 -5.83
C THR A 190 17.43 0.32 -5.55
N ARG A 191 18.00 0.19 -4.35
CA ARG A 191 19.13 0.99 -3.87
C ARG A 191 20.43 0.68 -4.60
N SER A 192 20.61 -0.56 -5.06
CA SER A 192 21.84 -1.01 -5.76
C SER A 192 22.11 -0.28 -7.08
N TRP A 193 21.11 0.43 -7.61
CA TRP A 193 21.17 1.11 -8.92
C TRP A 193 21.25 2.63 -8.80
N ARG A 194 21.06 3.16 -7.59
CA ARG A 194 20.91 4.59 -7.28
C ARG A 194 22.13 5.42 -7.71
N ASP A 195 23.33 4.87 -7.55
CA ASP A 195 24.58 5.57 -7.81
C ASP A 195 25.02 5.55 -9.29
N GLY A 196 24.30 4.79 -10.12
CA GLY A 196 24.56 4.60 -11.54
C GLY A 196 25.76 3.70 -11.88
N LEU A 197 26.50 3.15 -10.91
CA LEU A 197 27.69 2.34 -11.20
C LEU A 197 27.33 0.99 -11.84
N ALA A 198 26.25 0.35 -11.38
CA ALA A 198 25.75 -0.91 -11.94
C ALA A 198 25.38 -0.78 -13.44
N LEU A 199 24.65 0.28 -13.81
CA LEU A 199 24.28 0.54 -15.21
C LEU A 199 25.50 0.77 -16.11
N ASN A 200 26.47 1.55 -15.62
CA ASN A 200 27.70 1.78 -16.37
C ASN A 200 28.56 0.51 -16.45
N ALA A 201 28.59 -0.33 -15.41
CA ALA A 201 29.33 -1.58 -15.43
C ALA A 201 28.79 -2.55 -16.48
N LEU A 202 27.47 -2.68 -16.61
CA LEU A 202 26.84 -3.50 -17.65
C LEU A 202 27.19 -3.01 -19.06
N LEU A 203 27.12 -1.70 -19.32
CA LEU A 203 27.47 -1.12 -20.62
C LEU A 203 28.97 -1.24 -20.92
N HIS A 204 29.82 -1.06 -19.90
CA HIS A 204 31.26 -1.21 -20.04
C HIS A 204 31.66 -2.67 -20.26
N ARG A 205 31.00 -3.64 -19.60
CA ARG A 205 31.25 -5.07 -19.82
C ARG A 205 30.95 -5.47 -21.26
N TRP A 206 29.85 -4.95 -21.82
CA TRP A 206 29.48 -5.18 -23.21
C TRP A 206 30.49 -4.58 -24.20
N ARG A 207 30.92 -3.33 -23.98
CA ARG A 207 31.96 -2.68 -24.78
C ARG A 207 32.90 -1.84 -23.90
N PRO A 208 34.02 -2.41 -23.44
CA PRO A 208 34.98 -1.68 -22.60
C PRO A 208 35.62 -0.49 -23.32
N GLN A 209 35.70 -0.56 -24.66
CA GLN A 209 36.25 0.49 -25.51
C GLN A 209 35.37 1.76 -25.56
N LEU A 210 34.13 1.69 -25.06
CA LEU A 210 33.15 2.75 -25.21
C LEU A 210 33.46 3.97 -24.33
N PHE A 211 34.01 3.75 -23.14
CA PHE A 211 34.40 4.78 -22.18
C PHE A 211 35.34 4.21 -21.11
N ASP A 212 36.10 5.09 -20.45
CA ASP A 212 36.93 4.70 -19.30
C ASP A 212 36.09 4.59 -18.01
N TYR A 213 36.00 3.39 -17.43
CA TYR A 213 35.27 3.16 -16.18
C TYR A 213 35.88 3.93 -14.99
N ALA A 214 37.20 4.14 -14.97
CA ALA A 214 37.86 4.88 -13.89
C ALA A 214 37.44 6.36 -13.87
N ALA A 215 37.08 6.93 -15.02
CA ALA A 215 36.51 8.27 -15.10
C ALA A 215 35.08 8.32 -14.56
N VAL A 216 34.28 7.28 -14.79
CA VAL A 216 32.90 7.17 -14.27
C VAL A 216 32.89 7.05 -12.74
N LEU A 217 33.82 6.29 -12.16
CA LEU A 217 33.97 6.18 -10.70
C LEU A 217 34.20 7.52 -10.00
N ARG A 218 34.83 8.50 -10.68
CA ARG A 218 35.07 9.85 -10.13
C ARG A 218 33.92 10.83 -10.33
N ALA A 219 32.93 10.49 -11.17
CA ALA A 219 31.80 11.37 -11.45
C ALA A 219 30.72 11.30 -10.37
N GLU A 220 29.90 12.34 -10.25
CA GLU A 220 28.74 12.36 -9.36
C GLU A 220 27.63 11.39 -9.83
N PRO A 221 26.84 10.77 -8.93
CA PRO A 221 25.80 9.80 -9.27
C PRO A 221 24.85 10.21 -10.40
N ARG A 222 24.33 11.45 -10.37
CA ARG A 222 23.43 11.95 -11.43
C ARG A 222 24.12 11.99 -12.80
N ALA A 223 25.40 12.35 -12.83
CA ALA A 223 26.17 12.39 -14.07
C ALA A 223 26.45 10.97 -14.60
N ARG A 224 26.72 10.00 -13.71
CA ARG A 224 26.87 8.58 -14.06
C ARG A 224 25.59 8.00 -14.67
N LEU A 225 24.44 8.31 -14.08
CA LEU A 225 23.13 7.88 -14.58
C LEU A 225 22.79 8.49 -15.95
N ASP A 226 22.95 9.81 -16.10
CA ASP A 226 22.76 10.46 -17.40
C ASP A 226 23.71 9.91 -18.46
N HIS A 227 24.96 9.63 -18.08
CA HIS A 227 25.95 9.00 -18.94
C HIS A 227 25.50 7.61 -19.43
N ALA A 228 25.06 6.73 -18.52
CA ALA A 228 24.56 5.41 -18.88
C ALA A 228 23.35 5.50 -19.82
N PHE A 229 22.35 6.32 -19.50
CA PHE A 229 21.14 6.45 -20.31
C PHE A 229 21.41 7.01 -21.71
N ARG A 230 22.35 7.95 -21.82
CA ARG A 230 22.75 8.53 -23.11
C ARG A 230 23.47 7.51 -23.98
N LEU A 231 24.37 6.71 -23.40
CA LEU A 231 25.08 5.66 -24.13
C LEU A 231 24.15 4.51 -24.55
N ALA A 232 23.28 4.06 -23.65
CA ALA A 232 22.28 3.04 -23.97
C ALA A 232 21.36 3.50 -25.11
N HIS A 233 20.95 4.77 -25.12
CA HIS A 233 20.16 5.32 -26.21
C HIS A 233 20.94 5.39 -27.53
N ALA A 234 22.16 5.93 -27.50
CA ALA A 234 22.96 6.15 -28.69
C ALA A 234 23.45 4.85 -29.35
N HIS A 235 23.77 3.82 -28.56
CA HIS A 235 24.42 2.61 -29.06
C HIS A 235 23.52 1.37 -29.09
N LEU A 236 22.48 1.31 -28.24
CA LEU A 236 21.57 0.17 -28.14
C LEU A 236 20.14 0.52 -28.59
N GLY A 237 19.86 1.79 -28.89
CA GLY A 237 18.51 2.24 -29.28
C GLY A 237 17.49 2.18 -28.14
N ILE A 238 17.92 1.97 -26.90
CA ILE A 238 17.04 1.89 -25.73
C ILE A 238 16.48 3.29 -25.45
N ALA A 239 15.16 3.43 -25.35
CA ALA A 239 14.53 4.69 -25.00
C ALA A 239 14.95 5.16 -23.60
N ARG A 240 15.06 6.47 -23.38
CA ARG A 240 15.40 7.05 -22.07
C ARG A 240 14.17 7.04 -21.14
N LEU A 241 13.81 5.85 -20.66
CA LEU A 241 12.61 5.63 -19.84
C LEU A 241 12.74 6.28 -18.45
N LEU A 242 13.93 6.24 -17.86
CA LEU A 242 14.24 6.80 -16.54
C LEU A 242 14.98 8.14 -16.67
N ASP A 243 14.70 9.08 -15.75
CA ASP A 243 15.53 10.28 -15.61
C ASP A 243 16.52 10.12 -14.44
N PRO A 244 17.73 10.72 -14.51
CA PRO A 244 18.77 10.56 -13.48
C PRO A 244 18.32 10.98 -12.07
N GLU A 245 17.43 11.95 -11.97
CA GLU A 245 16.88 12.44 -10.71
C GLU A 245 15.85 11.48 -10.09
N ASP A 246 15.13 10.72 -10.92
CA ASP A 246 14.12 9.74 -10.48
C ASP A 246 14.77 8.46 -9.91
N VAL A 247 16.03 8.18 -10.31
CA VAL A 247 16.82 7.03 -9.85
C VAL A 247 17.75 7.39 -8.70
N ASN A 248 18.33 8.60 -8.69
CA ASN A 248 19.14 9.06 -7.55
C ASN A 248 18.26 9.61 -6.41
N THR A 249 17.38 8.75 -5.89
CA THR A 249 16.53 8.98 -4.71
C THR A 249 16.86 7.95 -3.64
N GLU A 250 16.41 8.15 -2.40
CA GLU A 250 16.70 7.23 -1.29
C GLU A 250 16.08 5.84 -1.49
N HIS A 251 14.92 5.79 -2.19
CA HIS A 251 14.13 4.59 -2.41
C HIS A 251 13.61 4.53 -3.85
N PRO A 252 14.47 4.19 -4.84
CA PRO A 252 14.09 4.13 -6.24
C PRO A 252 12.99 3.09 -6.51
N ASP A 253 12.11 3.34 -7.49
CA ASP A 253 11.01 2.43 -7.81
C ASP A 253 11.51 1.13 -8.48
N LYS A 254 11.25 0.00 -7.80
CA LYS A 254 11.67 -1.34 -8.22
C LYS A 254 11.22 -1.71 -9.63
N LYS A 255 9.95 -1.46 -9.96
CA LYS A 255 9.35 -1.83 -11.25
C LYS A 255 9.95 -1.03 -12.40
N SER A 256 10.17 0.26 -12.17
CA SER A 256 10.77 1.17 -13.16
C SER A 256 12.23 0.81 -13.44
N ILE A 257 13.03 0.45 -12.43
CA ILE A 257 14.40 -0.05 -12.61
C ILE A 257 14.40 -1.40 -13.33
N MET A 258 13.62 -2.38 -12.84
CA MET A 258 13.57 -3.72 -13.42
C MET A 258 13.16 -3.68 -14.91
N MET A 259 12.22 -2.80 -15.27
CA MET A 259 11.85 -2.56 -16.66
C MET A 259 13.02 -2.03 -17.50
N TYR A 260 13.79 -1.07 -16.99
CA TYR A 260 14.93 -0.53 -17.73
C TYR A 260 16.06 -1.55 -17.87
N VAL A 261 16.35 -2.30 -16.80
CA VAL A 261 17.32 -3.39 -16.82
C VAL A 261 16.88 -4.48 -17.79
N MET A 262 15.59 -4.78 -17.88
CA MET A 262 15.07 -5.70 -18.89
C MET A 262 15.34 -5.21 -20.32
N CYS A 263 15.19 -3.92 -20.61
CA CYS A 263 15.56 -3.39 -21.92
C CYS A 263 17.06 -3.56 -22.23
N LEU A 264 17.93 -3.41 -21.23
CA LEU A 264 19.36 -3.70 -21.37
C LEU A 264 19.59 -5.18 -21.64
N PHE A 265 18.95 -6.05 -20.84
CA PHE A 265 19.00 -7.49 -21.01
C PHE A 265 18.51 -7.98 -22.40
N GLN A 266 17.64 -7.24 -23.07
CA GLN A 266 17.20 -7.61 -24.42
C GLN A 266 18.13 -7.10 -25.52
N SER A 267 18.83 -6.01 -25.26
CA SER A 267 19.65 -5.33 -26.26
C SER A 267 21.12 -5.75 -26.22
N LEU A 268 21.57 -6.22 -25.05
CA LEU A 268 22.91 -6.75 -24.86
C LEU A 268 22.95 -8.24 -25.28
N PRO A 269 24.10 -8.77 -25.76
CA PRO A 269 24.23 -10.16 -26.14
C PRO A 269 24.27 -11.05 -24.90
N HIS A 270 23.39 -12.06 -24.85
CA HIS A 270 23.38 -13.08 -23.81
C HIS A 270 23.20 -14.45 -24.45
N SER A 271 24.07 -15.40 -24.12
CA SER A 271 23.93 -16.81 -24.49
C SER A 271 22.83 -17.46 -23.64
N ARG A 272 22.22 -18.53 -24.14
CA ARG A 272 21.34 -19.39 -23.32
C ARG A 272 22.09 -19.96 -22.10
N ASP A 273 23.40 -20.05 -22.18
CA ASP A 273 24.28 -20.47 -21.08
C ASP A 273 24.47 -19.36 -20.02
N ASP A 274 24.36 -18.07 -20.37
CA ASP A 274 24.38 -16.95 -19.39
C ASP A 274 23.11 -16.88 -18.52
N LEU A 275 22.10 -17.70 -18.86
CA LEU A 275 20.78 -17.79 -18.21
C LEU A 275 20.49 -19.15 -17.59
N ARG A 276 21.32 -20.15 -17.88
CA ARG A 276 21.41 -21.30 -16.99
C ARG A 276 22.03 -20.77 -15.72
N ASP A 277 21.49 -21.18 -14.59
CA ASP A 277 22.10 -20.88 -13.31
C ASP A 277 23.59 -21.22 -13.41
N ASP A 278 24.47 -20.22 -13.40
CA ASP A 278 25.89 -20.37 -13.05
C ASP A 278 26.07 -20.75 -11.57
N ALA A 279 24.99 -21.24 -10.93
CA ALA A 279 25.00 -22.04 -9.73
C ALA A 279 25.02 -23.57 -10.03
N CYS A 280 24.80 -24.02 -11.28
CA CYS A 280 24.89 -25.42 -11.71
C CYS A 280 25.41 -25.56 -13.15
N GLU A 281 26.69 -25.95 -13.27
CA GLU A 281 27.40 -26.43 -14.48
C GLU A 281 28.01 -25.41 -15.47
N ASP A 282 29.17 -24.88 -15.11
CA ASP A 282 30.21 -24.47 -16.06
C ASP A 282 31.26 -25.60 -16.18
N MET A 283 30.89 -26.70 -16.86
CA MET A 283 31.80 -27.74 -17.36
C MET A 283 31.19 -28.46 -18.56
N ARG A 284 31.52 -27.94 -19.77
CA ARG A 284 31.50 -28.53 -21.14
C ARG A 284 31.04 -27.39 -22.06
N ASP A 285 31.86 -26.70 -22.84
CA ASP A 285 32.82 -27.22 -23.81
C ASP A 285 33.54 -26.01 -24.43
N ASP A 286 34.86 -25.96 -24.36
CA ASP A 286 35.63 -25.55 -25.55
C ASP A 286 37.00 -26.22 -25.49
N MET A 287 36.99 -27.48 -25.90
CA MET A 287 38.16 -28.07 -26.54
C MET A 287 38.32 -27.44 -27.92
N ARG A 288 39.09 -26.34 -28.01
CA ARG A 288 39.70 -25.92 -29.27
C ARG A 288 41.14 -25.42 -29.07
N ASP A 289 42.01 -25.94 -29.92
CA ASP A 289 43.47 -25.94 -29.84
C ASP A 289 44.13 -24.58 -29.54
N PRO A 290 45.26 -24.58 -28.77
CA PRO A 290 46.08 -23.41 -28.54
C PRO A 290 47.23 -23.33 -29.54
N GLU A 291 47.22 -22.34 -30.43
CA GLU A 291 48.46 -21.86 -31.05
C GLU A 291 48.44 -20.32 -31.08
N HIS A 292 49.50 -19.73 -30.50
CA HIS A 292 49.90 -18.31 -30.47
C HIS A 292 49.64 -17.51 -29.16
N ALA A 293 50.53 -17.74 -28.17
CA ALA A 293 51.41 -16.77 -27.45
C ALA A 293 50.83 -15.48 -26.77
N PRO A 294 51.55 -14.76 -25.87
CA PRO A 294 52.83 -15.01 -25.18
C PRO A 294 52.81 -14.81 -23.63
N GLU A 295 53.95 -15.14 -23.03
CA GLU A 295 54.36 -15.04 -21.61
C GLU A 295 54.42 -13.61 -21.02
N ALA A 296 54.19 -13.50 -19.69
CA ALA A 296 55.08 -12.90 -18.66
C ALA A 296 54.28 -12.41 -17.41
N PRO A 297 54.91 -12.16 -16.23
CA PRO A 297 55.69 -13.11 -15.44
C PRO A 297 55.31 -13.18 -13.93
N ALA A 298 55.58 -14.36 -13.38
CA ALA A 298 55.82 -14.84 -12.01
C ALA A 298 55.82 -13.89 -10.78
N SER A 299 55.21 -14.40 -9.71
CA SER A 299 55.67 -14.21 -8.32
C SER A 299 55.49 -15.50 -7.46
N ARG A 300 56.63 -16.17 -7.20
CA ARG A 300 57.02 -17.15 -6.13
C ARG A 300 56.14 -18.40 -5.81
N PRO A 301 56.71 -19.63 -5.69
CA PRO A 301 55.97 -20.82 -5.27
C PRO A 301 56.00 -21.03 -3.74
N LEU A 302 54.86 -21.44 -3.17
CA LEU A 302 54.72 -22.00 -1.81
C LEU A 302 55.22 -23.46 -1.76
N SER A 303 55.69 -23.93 -0.59
CA SER A 303 56.32 -25.25 -0.41
C SER A 303 55.34 -26.43 -0.51
N SER A 304 55.75 -27.51 -1.19
CA SER A 304 54.99 -28.76 -1.38
C SER A 304 54.55 -29.52 -0.11
N ALA A 305 55.06 -29.17 1.07
CA ALA A 305 54.71 -29.84 2.32
C ALA A 305 53.46 -29.24 2.99
N THR A 306 53.20 -27.95 2.80
CA THR A 306 51.99 -27.30 3.33
C THR A 306 50.76 -27.69 2.52
N THR A 307 50.90 -27.81 1.19
CA THR A 307 49.82 -28.24 0.30
C THR A 307 49.29 -29.64 0.64
N ALA A 308 50.16 -30.58 1.02
CA ALA A 308 49.76 -31.94 1.40
C ALA A 308 48.96 -31.99 2.72
N SER A 309 49.29 -31.13 3.69
CA SER A 309 48.54 -31.04 4.95
C SER A 309 47.19 -30.35 4.75
N GLU A 310 47.14 -29.35 3.88
CA GLU A 310 45.90 -28.62 3.55
C GLU A 310 44.92 -29.48 2.73
N LEU A 311 45.43 -30.29 1.79
CA LEU A 311 44.66 -31.30 1.06
C LEU A 311 44.05 -32.35 2.01
N GLY A 312 44.80 -32.80 3.01
CA GLY A 312 44.30 -33.75 4.02
C GLY A 312 43.18 -33.18 4.90
N GLY A 313 43.30 -31.90 5.28
CA GLY A 313 42.26 -31.20 6.06
C GLY A 313 40.97 -31.00 5.25
N TYR A 314 41.09 -30.65 3.97
CA TYR A 314 39.95 -30.57 3.05
C TYR A 314 39.28 -31.92 2.83
N GLY A 315 40.06 -32.99 2.61
CA GLY A 315 39.53 -34.34 2.43
C GLY A 315 38.71 -34.84 3.62
N ALA A 316 39.19 -34.63 4.85
CA ALA A 316 38.45 -35.00 6.06
C ALA A 316 37.14 -34.22 6.22
N ALA A 317 37.16 -32.91 5.99
CA ALA A 317 35.97 -32.06 6.07
C ALA A 317 34.93 -32.41 4.99
N LEU A 318 35.38 -32.80 3.80
CA LEU A 318 34.53 -33.28 2.71
C LEU A 318 33.90 -34.64 3.03
N GLU A 319 34.67 -35.60 3.54
CA GLU A 319 34.16 -36.92 3.92
C GLU A 319 33.07 -36.81 4.99
N GLU A 320 33.29 -35.97 6.00
CA GLU A 320 32.30 -35.72 7.03
C GLU A 320 31.00 -35.08 6.47
N ALA A 321 31.12 -34.14 5.54
CA ALA A 321 29.96 -33.52 4.88
C ALA A 321 29.19 -34.52 4.01
N LEU A 322 29.90 -35.38 3.27
CA LEU A 322 29.29 -36.42 2.43
C LEU A 322 28.65 -37.55 3.25
N ALA A 323 29.23 -37.91 4.41
CA ALA A 323 28.66 -38.89 5.32
C ALA A 323 27.33 -38.39 5.90
N TRP A 324 27.29 -37.13 6.34
CA TRP A 324 26.05 -36.52 6.83
C TRP A 324 24.99 -36.41 5.73
N LEU A 325 25.38 -35.99 4.51
CA LEU A 325 24.46 -35.92 3.37
C LEU A 325 23.82 -37.28 3.07
N LEU A 326 24.60 -38.36 3.10
CA LEU A 326 24.11 -39.71 2.87
C LEU A 326 23.11 -40.14 3.95
N GLU A 327 23.40 -39.88 5.23
CA GLU A 327 22.48 -40.15 6.33
C GLU A 327 21.18 -39.32 6.22
N ALA A 328 21.29 -38.05 5.81
CA ALA A 328 20.15 -37.16 5.64
C ALA A 328 19.26 -37.58 4.44
N GLU A 329 19.86 -38.03 3.33
CA GLU A 329 19.16 -38.61 2.18
C GLU A 329 18.39 -39.89 2.59
N GLU A 330 19.01 -40.77 3.37
CA GLU A 330 18.35 -41.98 3.90
C GLU A 330 17.18 -41.65 4.85
N ARG A 331 17.35 -40.66 5.74
CA ARG A 331 16.27 -40.19 6.64
C ARG A 331 15.10 -39.58 5.89
N LEU A 332 15.37 -38.88 4.79
CA LEU A 332 14.33 -38.31 3.92
C LEU A 332 13.59 -39.42 3.15
N ALA A 333 14.30 -40.44 2.69
CA ALA A 333 13.74 -41.58 1.95
C ALA A 333 12.96 -42.56 2.84
N ALA A 334 13.36 -42.77 4.09
CA ALA A 334 12.75 -43.75 5.01
C ALA A 334 11.34 -43.38 5.48
N ARG A 335 10.91 -42.12 5.29
CA ARG A 335 9.58 -41.62 5.69
C ARG A 335 8.85 -40.99 4.49
N PRO A 336 8.27 -41.79 3.57
CA PRO A 336 7.37 -41.28 2.55
C PRO A 336 6.08 -40.74 3.18
N LEU A 337 5.51 -39.69 2.59
CA LEU A 337 4.18 -39.21 2.97
C LEU A 337 3.14 -40.31 2.70
N PRO A 338 2.11 -40.48 3.56
CA PRO A 338 0.99 -41.36 3.26
C PRO A 338 0.35 -40.95 1.91
N ASP A 339 0.09 -41.93 1.06
CA ASP A 339 -0.24 -41.74 -0.35
C ASP A 339 -1.61 -41.07 -0.53
N THR A 340 -1.63 -39.74 -0.70
CA THR A 340 -2.84 -38.97 -1.03
C THR A 340 -2.90 -38.69 -2.53
N SER A 341 -2.77 -39.72 -3.36
CA SER A 341 -2.94 -39.59 -4.81
C SER A 341 -4.42 -39.42 -5.18
N PRO A 342 -4.79 -38.56 -6.16
CA PRO A 342 -6.18 -38.37 -6.62
C PRO A 342 -6.79 -39.58 -7.37
N HIS A 343 -6.09 -40.72 -7.42
CA HIS A 343 -6.44 -41.89 -8.24
C HIS A 343 -6.45 -43.22 -7.47
N ALA A 344 -6.53 -43.20 -6.14
CA ALA A 344 -6.94 -44.40 -5.42
C ALA A 344 -8.42 -44.72 -5.78
N PRO A 345 -8.74 -45.96 -6.17
CA PRO A 345 -10.09 -46.31 -6.60
C PRO A 345 -11.08 -46.11 -5.45
N ASP A 346 -12.23 -45.52 -5.76
CA ASP A 346 -13.41 -45.44 -4.89
C ASP A 346 -13.78 -46.85 -4.37
N HIS A 347 -13.21 -47.21 -3.22
CA HIS A 347 -13.62 -48.38 -2.47
C HIS A 347 -14.24 -47.89 -1.15
N ALA A 348 -15.57 -47.88 -1.18
CA ALA A 348 -16.53 -47.71 -0.09
C ALA A 348 -16.71 -46.27 0.48
N PRO A 349 -17.95 -45.72 0.48
CA PRO A 349 -18.25 -44.36 0.95
C PRO A 349 -18.29 -44.20 2.48
N ASP A 350 -17.72 -45.13 3.26
CA ASP A 350 -17.89 -45.17 4.73
C ASP A 350 -16.59 -45.12 5.55
N HIS A 351 -15.42 -44.96 4.94
CA HIS A 351 -14.18 -44.71 5.70
C HIS A 351 -13.80 -43.24 5.62
N ALA A 352 -14.45 -42.44 6.47
CA ALA A 352 -14.01 -41.09 6.76
C ALA A 352 -12.61 -41.15 7.39
N PRO A 353 -11.67 -40.26 7.04
CA PRO A 353 -10.36 -40.21 7.71
C PRO A 353 -10.58 -39.99 9.21
N ASP A 354 -9.98 -40.85 10.02
CA ASP A 354 -10.13 -40.83 11.48
C ASP A 354 -9.33 -39.66 12.08
N HIS A 355 -9.67 -39.22 13.29
CA HIS A 355 -8.87 -38.20 14.01
C HIS A 355 -7.39 -38.60 14.16
N ALA A 356 -7.11 -39.90 14.12
CA ALA A 356 -5.76 -40.46 14.10
C ALA A 356 -4.96 -40.06 12.85
N ASP A 357 -5.60 -39.90 11.68
CA ASP A 357 -4.94 -39.56 10.43
C ASP A 357 -4.41 -38.12 10.43
N LEU A 358 -5.18 -37.18 11.01
CA LEU A 358 -4.75 -35.80 11.18
C LEU A 358 -3.60 -35.68 12.20
N ALA A 359 -3.66 -36.42 13.31
CA ALA A 359 -2.61 -36.44 14.31
C ALA A 359 -1.29 -37.00 13.75
N LEU A 360 -1.36 -38.11 13.01
CA LEU A 360 -0.21 -38.69 12.31
C LEU A 360 0.38 -37.72 11.29
N LEU A 361 -0.44 -37.00 10.54
CA LEU A 361 0.03 -36.04 9.54
C LEU A 361 0.73 -34.83 10.18
N LYS A 362 0.24 -34.35 11.33
CA LYS A 362 0.91 -33.32 12.15
C LYS A 362 2.25 -33.80 12.69
N GLU A 363 2.33 -35.04 13.18
CA GLU A 363 3.59 -35.62 13.65
C GLU A 363 4.63 -35.68 12.50
N HIS A 364 4.20 -36.11 11.30
CA HIS A 364 5.05 -36.12 10.11
C HIS A 364 5.51 -34.71 9.71
N PHE A 365 4.62 -33.71 9.80
CA PHE A 365 4.94 -32.32 9.55
C PHE A 365 6.01 -31.79 10.52
N HIS A 366 5.81 -31.92 11.83
CA HIS A 366 6.77 -31.45 12.84
C HIS A 366 8.09 -32.21 12.80
N ALA A 367 8.08 -33.51 12.48
CA ALA A 367 9.30 -34.27 12.27
C ALA A 367 10.08 -33.75 11.04
N HIS A 368 9.38 -33.29 10.00
CA HIS A 368 10.02 -32.71 8.83
C HIS A 368 10.51 -31.27 9.05
N GLU A 369 9.80 -30.48 9.85
CA GLU A 369 10.22 -29.14 10.29
C GLU A 369 11.55 -29.19 11.06
N ARG A 370 11.68 -30.13 12.00
CA ARG A 370 12.97 -30.38 12.70
C ARG A 370 14.09 -30.73 11.73
N PHE A 371 13.78 -31.54 10.71
CA PHE A 371 14.75 -31.87 9.66
C PHE A 371 15.16 -30.66 8.82
N LEU A 372 14.27 -29.70 8.56
CA LEU A 372 14.60 -28.46 7.84
C LEU A 372 15.50 -27.53 8.68
N LEU A 373 15.30 -27.48 9.99
CA LEU A 373 16.20 -26.76 10.91
C LEU A 373 17.60 -27.37 10.90
N GLU A 374 17.70 -28.70 11.02
CA GLU A 374 18.98 -29.43 10.89
C GLU A 374 19.64 -29.17 9.52
N LEU A 375 18.86 -29.15 8.43
CA LEU A 375 19.34 -28.82 7.09
C LEU A 375 19.90 -27.38 7.05
N SER A 376 19.25 -26.40 7.70
CA SER A 376 19.75 -25.02 7.72
C SER A 376 21.07 -24.87 8.49
N GLU A 377 21.27 -25.65 9.55
CA GLU A 377 22.50 -25.63 10.36
C GLU A 377 23.70 -26.15 9.58
N GLN A 378 23.50 -27.21 8.77
CA GLN A 378 24.57 -27.80 7.95
C GLN A 378 24.97 -26.95 6.73
N GLN A 379 24.19 -25.91 6.39
CA GLN A 379 24.52 -24.99 5.29
C GLN A 379 25.89 -24.34 5.47
N CYS A 380 26.23 -23.95 6.70
CA CYS A 380 27.52 -23.34 7.01
C CYS A 380 28.68 -24.34 6.83
N ARG A 381 28.44 -25.62 7.16
CA ARG A 381 29.46 -26.68 7.05
C ARG A 381 29.75 -27.03 5.59
N VAL A 382 28.71 -27.21 4.77
CA VAL A 382 28.86 -27.45 3.33
C VAL A 382 29.49 -26.24 2.63
N GLY A 383 29.06 -25.02 3.00
CA GLY A 383 29.68 -23.77 2.53
C GLY A 383 31.17 -23.67 2.88
N GLY A 384 31.54 -24.00 4.12
CA GLY A 384 32.94 -24.00 4.56
C GLY A 384 33.83 -24.99 3.80
N VAL A 385 33.34 -26.19 3.49
CA VAL A 385 34.07 -27.17 2.67
C VAL A 385 34.26 -26.68 1.24
N LEU A 386 33.24 -26.05 0.64
CA LEU A 386 33.33 -25.47 -0.70
C LEU A 386 34.29 -24.26 -0.75
N GLU A 387 34.29 -23.41 0.28
CA GLU A 387 35.21 -22.29 0.40
C GLU A 387 36.67 -22.75 0.57
N GLU A 388 36.89 -23.79 1.38
CA GLU A 388 38.21 -24.38 1.58
C GLU A 388 38.73 -25.06 0.30
N GLY A 389 37.87 -25.77 -0.44
CA GLY A 389 38.20 -26.31 -1.76
C GLY A 389 38.51 -25.22 -2.79
N ALA A 390 37.76 -24.11 -2.78
CA ALA A 390 38.02 -22.96 -3.64
C ALA A 390 39.33 -22.24 -3.27
N ARG A 391 39.67 -22.19 -1.97
CA ARG A 391 40.94 -21.66 -1.48
C ARG A 391 42.12 -22.51 -1.95
N LEU A 392 42.01 -23.84 -1.85
CA LEU A 392 43.01 -24.77 -2.37
C LEU A 392 43.23 -24.58 -3.87
N LEU A 393 42.18 -24.36 -4.66
CA LEU A 393 42.31 -24.12 -6.10
C LEU A 393 42.96 -22.77 -6.48
N ARG A 394 42.92 -21.77 -5.59
CA ARG A 394 43.50 -20.43 -5.81
C ARG A 394 44.93 -20.31 -5.28
N ASP A 395 45.16 -20.80 -4.06
CA ASP A 395 46.34 -20.46 -3.27
C ASP A 395 47.34 -21.62 -3.17
N ALA A 396 46.90 -22.88 -3.32
CA ALA A 396 47.79 -24.03 -3.27
C ALA A 396 48.38 -24.35 -4.65
N ALA A 397 49.69 -24.62 -4.68
CA ALA A 397 50.40 -25.10 -5.88
C ALA A 397 50.07 -26.57 -6.14
N LEU A 398 48.80 -26.86 -6.44
CA LEU A 398 48.28 -28.19 -6.74
C LEU A 398 48.74 -28.66 -8.12
N SER A 399 48.96 -29.97 -8.26
CA SER A 399 49.09 -30.57 -9.59
C SER A 399 47.77 -30.45 -10.36
N ARG A 400 47.86 -30.53 -11.70
CA ARG A 400 46.67 -30.46 -12.57
C ARG A 400 45.65 -31.55 -12.23
N ASP A 401 46.11 -32.72 -11.81
CA ASP A 401 45.26 -33.85 -11.47
C ASP A 401 44.60 -33.66 -10.09
N GLU A 402 45.33 -33.18 -9.08
CA GLU A 402 44.76 -32.85 -7.76
C GLU A 402 43.75 -31.70 -7.84
N ALA A 403 44.04 -30.66 -8.63
CA ALA A 403 43.10 -29.56 -8.85
C ALA A 403 41.82 -30.01 -9.58
N ASN A 404 41.92 -31.00 -10.48
CA ASN A 404 40.74 -31.56 -11.13
C ASN A 404 39.92 -32.44 -10.19
N GLU A 405 40.58 -33.21 -9.31
CA GLU A 405 39.93 -34.02 -8.28
C GLU A 405 39.17 -33.14 -7.29
N VAL A 406 39.79 -32.09 -6.75
CA VAL A 406 39.12 -31.12 -5.85
C VAL A 406 37.91 -30.48 -6.54
N ARG A 407 38.01 -30.10 -7.83
CA ARG A 407 36.86 -29.58 -8.60
C ARG A 407 35.74 -30.62 -8.79
N LEU A 408 36.07 -31.90 -8.94
CA LEU A 408 35.07 -32.97 -9.06
C LEU A 408 34.36 -33.20 -7.72
N GLN A 409 35.14 -33.22 -6.64
CA GLN A 409 34.66 -33.40 -5.28
C GLN A 409 33.74 -32.25 -4.82
N MET A 410 34.11 -30.99 -5.10
CA MET A 410 33.26 -29.83 -4.85
C MET A 410 31.94 -29.88 -5.64
N ARG A 411 31.99 -30.31 -6.91
CA ARG A 411 30.79 -30.46 -7.74
C ARG A 411 29.86 -31.53 -7.20
N LEU A 412 30.39 -32.71 -6.87
CA LEU A 412 29.60 -33.80 -6.30
C LEU A 412 28.94 -33.40 -4.96
N LEU A 413 29.68 -32.71 -4.10
CA LEU A 413 29.15 -32.20 -2.82
C LEU A 413 27.99 -31.23 -3.04
N ASN A 414 28.17 -30.24 -3.93
CA ASN A 414 27.15 -29.25 -4.25
C ASN A 414 25.91 -29.89 -4.88
N GLU A 415 26.10 -30.84 -5.80
CA GLU A 415 25.00 -31.55 -6.46
C GLU A 415 24.16 -32.33 -5.45
N ARG A 416 24.79 -33.13 -4.57
CA ARG A 416 24.07 -33.90 -3.54
C ARG A 416 23.36 -33.01 -2.53
N TRP A 417 24.01 -31.93 -2.10
CA TRP A 417 23.39 -30.94 -1.21
C TRP A 417 22.14 -30.31 -1.83
N GLU A 418 22.22 -29.87 -3.08
CA GLU A 418 21.09 -29.23 -3.76
C GLU A 418 19.97 -30.25 -4.04
N GLN A 419 20.29 -31.50 -4.40
CA GLN A 419 19.32 -32.58 -4.55
C GLN A 419 18.56 -32.85 -3.24
N LEU A 420 19.27 -32.96 -2.12
CA LEU A 420 18.68 -33.15 -0.79
C LEU A 420 17.78 -31.97 -0.42
N ARG A 421 18.25 -30.72 -0.64
CA ARG A 421 17.47 -29.51 -0.37
C ARG A 421 16.19 -29.47 -1.19
N GLN A 422 16.26 -29.74 -2.49
CA GLN A 422 15.08 -29.77 -3.36
C GLN A 422 14.10 -30.88 -2.95
N ALA A 423 14.60 -32.06 -2.60
CA ALA A 423 13.76 -33.16 -2.12
C ALA A 423 13.07 -32.81 -0.80
N ALA A 424 13.78 -32.16 0.13
CA ALA A 424 13.23 -31.67 1.39
C ALA A 424 12.12 -30.62 1.16
N MET A 425 12.38 -29.60 0.33
CA MET A 425 11.40 -28.56 0.00
C MET A 425 10.15 -29.12 -0.69
N ARG A 426 10.31 -30.09 -1.61
CA ARG A 426 9.18 -30.79 -2.24
C ARG A 426 8.36 -31.58 -1.22
N ARG A 427 9.02 -32.25 -0.26
CA ARG A 427 8.35 -32.98 0.81
C ARG A 427 7.59 -32.04 1.76
N GLN A 428 8.15 -30.86 2.05
CA GLN A 428 7.48 -29.82 2.81
C GLN A 428 6.21 -29.34 2.11
N ALA A 429 6.30 -28.94 0.84
CA ALA A 429 5.15 -28.48 0.07
C ALA A 429 4.04 -29.56 -0.03
N ALA A 430 4.44 -30.82 -0.24
CA ALA A 430 3.49 -31.94 -0.27
C ALA A 430 2.84 -32.20 1.10
N GLY A 431 3.61 -32.16 2.18
CA GLY A 431 3.09 -32.30 3.55
C GLY A 431 2.17 -31.16 3.97
N HIS A 432 2.49 -29.92 3.58
CA HIS A 432 1.63 -28.75 3.78
C HIS A 432 0.29 -28.94 3.06
N ALA A 433 0.32 -29.28 1.76
CA ALA A 433 -0.88 -29.47 0.98
C ALA A 433 -1.77 -30.63 1.48
N ALA A 434 -1.16 -31.71 2.00
CA ALA A 434 -1.89 -32.80 2.64
C ALA A 434 -2.53 -32.34 3.96
N LEU A 435 -1.78 -31.65 4.82
CA LEU A 435 -2.24 -31.20 6.13
C LEU A 435 -3.38 -30.19 6.01
N MET A 436 -3.27 -29.22 5.11
CA MET A 436 -4.31 -28.23 4.86
C MET A 436 -5.61 -28.86 4.35
N ARG A 437 -5.53 -29.82 3.41
CA ARG A 437 -6.72 -30.53 2.90
C ARG A 437 -7.40 -31.35 3.99
N ALA A 438 -6.63 -32.05 4.83
CA ALA A 438 -7.17 -32.81 5.95
C ALA A 438 -7.85 -31.88 6.97
N GLN A 439 -7.18 -30.79 7.39
CA GLN A 439 -7.75 -29.81 8.33
C GLN A 439 -9.04 -29.17 7.79
N GLN A 440 -9.07 -28.76 6.52
CA GLN A 440 -10.26 -28.19 5.89
C GLN A 440 -11.43 -29.19 5.85
N HIS A 441 -11.16 -30.45 5.53
CA HIS A 441 -12.18 -31.49 5.51
C HIS A 441 -12.78 -31.74 6.91
N HIS A 442 -11.94 -31.82 7.95
CA HIS A 442 -12.40 -31.98 9.33
C HIS A 442 -13.19 -30.76 9.83
N LEU A 443 -12.78 -29.54 9.46
CA LEU A 443 -13.52 -28.31 9.79
C LEU A 443 -14.90 -28.25 9.13
N GLN A 444 -15.01 -28.63 7.85
CA GLN A 444 -16.30 -28.67 7.15
C GLN A 444 -17.24 -29.70 7.77
N ARG A 445 -16.72 -30.89 8.11
CA ARG A 445 -17.50 -31.94 8.79
C ARG A 445 -17.95 -31.50 10.18
N PHE A 446 -17.08 -30.84 10.94
CA PHE A 446 -17.42 -30.30 12.26
C PHE A 446 -18.49 -29.21 12.17
N ARG A 447 -18.38 -28.32 11.16
CA ARG A 447 -19.39 -27.28 10.91
C ARG A 447 -20.76 -27.90 10.61
N GLN A 448 -20.80 -28.91 9.75
CA GLN A 448 -22.03 -29.62 9.44
C GLN A 448 -22.65 -30.26 10.69
N TRP A 449 -21.82 -30.91 11.51
CA TRP A 449 -22.26 -31.50 12.78
C TRP A 449 -22.79 -30.46 13.77
N LEU A 450 -22.14 -29.29 13.89
CA LEU A 450 -22.63 -28.19 14.74
C LEU A 450 -24.00 -27.68 14.28
N THR A 451 -24.18 -27.47 12.98
CA THR A 451 -25.48 -27.05 12.42
C THR A 451 -26.57 -28.10 12.66
N GLU A 452 -26.26 -29.39 12.47
CA GLU A 452 -27.21 -30.48 12.77
C GLU A 452 -27.57 -30.56 14.26
N THR A 453 -26.61 -30.25 15.13
CA THR A 453 -26.76 -30.20 16.59
C THR A 453 -27.61 -28.99 17.01
N GLU A 454 -27.38 -27.81 16.43
CA GLU A 454 -28.15 -26.58 16.65
C GLU A 454 -29.61 -26.73 16.18
N ASP A 455 -29.83 -27.28 14.99
CA ASP A 455 -31.15 -27.61 14.48
C ASP A 455 -31.88 -28.62 15.39
N ARG A 456 -31.14 -29.56 15.99
CA ARG A 456 -31.69 -30.55 16.93
C ARG A 456 -32.03 -29.93 18.28
N MET A 457 -31.19 -29.03 18.81
CA MET A 457 -31.49 -28.29 20.05
C MET A 457 -32.73 -27.42 19.88
N SER A 458 -32.85 -26.70 18.75
CA SER A 458 -34.02 -25.88 18.42
C SER A 458 -35.32 -26.71 18.35
N ARG A 459 -35.24 -27.95 17.85
CA ARG A 459 -36.38 -28.89 17.84
C ARG A 459 -36.73 -29.41 19.23
N MET A 460 -35.72 -29.66 20.08
CA MET A 460 -35.92 -30.12 21.45
C MET A 460 -36.54 -29.04 22.34
N GLU A 461 -36.17 -27.77 22.13
CA GLU A 461 -36.79 -26.62 22.81
C GLU A 461 -38.27 -26.49 22.44
N ALA A 462 -38.61 -26.59 21.14
CA ALA A 462 -39.99 -26.58 20.68
C ALA A 462 -40.83 -27.78 21.18
N GLU A 463 -40.21 -28.95 21.36
CA GLU A 463 -40.86 -30.14 21.94
C GLU A 463 -41.03 -30.04 23.47
N ALA A 464 -40.18 -29.28 24.16
CA ALA A 464 -40.27 -29.03 25.60
C ALA A 464 -41.37 -28.02 25.98
N GLU A 465 -41.73 -27.11 25.07
CA GLU A 465 -42.83 -26.15 25.23
C GLU A 465 -44.24 -26.77 25.03
N GLY A 466 -44.33 -28.01 24.54
CA GLY A 466 -45.59 -28.73 24.37
C GLY A 466 -46.21 -29.18 25.71
N GLU A 467 -47.42 -28.70 26.02
CA GLU A 467 -48.15 -29.01 27.26
C GLU A 467 -48.46 -30.52 27.44
N GLY A 468 -47.55 -31.27 28.06
CA GLY A 468 -47.79 -32.65 28.49
C GLY A 468 -46.70 -33.22 29.40
N GLU A 469 -47.07 -33.86 30.51
CA GLU A 469 -46.15 -34.45 31.50
C GLU A 469 -45.17 -35.49 30.91
N GLY A 470 -45.49 -36.10 29.76
CA GLY A 470 -44.60 -37.01 29.03
C GLY A 470 -43.56 -36.33 28.12
N GLY A 471 -43.74 -35.03 27.81
CA GLY A 471 -42.82 -34.26 26.95
C GLY A 471 -41.54 -33.85 27.67
N SER A 472 -41.64 -33.47 28.95
CA SER A 472 -40.49 -33.07 29.77
C SER A 472 -39.52 -34.23 30.01
N GLU A 473 -40.03 -35.44 30.28
CA GLU A 473 -39.18 -36.63 30.52
C GLU A 473 -38.51 -37.14 29.23
N ALA A 474 -39.17 -37.00 28.08
CA ALA A 474 -38.60 -37.30 26.77
C ALA A 474 -37.53 -36.27 26.36
N ALA A 475 -37.76 -34.98 26.62
CA ALA A 475 -36.80 -33.90 26.40
C ALA A 475 -35.54 -34.07 27.26
N LEU A 476 -35.69 -34.48 28.52
CA LEU A 476 -34.57 -34.74 29.43
C LEU A 476 -33.72 -35.95 28.98
N ARG A 477 -34.35 -36.99 28.43
CA ARG A 477 -33.66 -38.14 27.84
C ARG A 477 -32.90 -37.74 26.56
N ALA A 478 -33.53 -36.95 25.69
CA ALA A 478 -32.93 -36.43 24.47
C ALA A 478 -31.73 -35.50 24.76
N ALA A 479 -31.81 -34.69 25.83
CA ALA A 479 -30.72 -33.85 26.32
C ALA A 479 -29.53 -34.65 26.84
N ARG A 480 -29.77 -35.74 27.59
CA ARG A 480 -28.71 -36.66 28.04
C ARG A 480 -28.02 -37.37 26.87
N GLU A 481 -28.76 -37.77 25.84
CA GLU A 481 -28.20 -38.37 24.63
C GLU A 481 -27.37 -37.37 23.81
N LEU A 482 -27.84 -36.12 23.69
CA LEU A 482 -27.09 -35.04 23.06
C LEU A 482 -25.78 -34.76 23.82
N HIS A 483 -25.85 -34.73 25.15
CA HIS A 483 -24.69 -34.53 26.01
C HIS A 483 -23.62 -35.62 25.85
N ALA A 484 -24.04 -36.88 25.75
CA ALA A 484 -23.14 -38.00 25.49
C ALA A 484 -22.46 -37.91 24.10
N GLU A 485 -23.16 -37.40 23.09
CA GLU A 485 -22.62 -37.20 21.74
C GLU A 485 -21.66 -36.01 21.67
N LEU A 486 -21.95 -34.90 22.36
CA LEU A 486 -21.02 -33.77 22.52
C LEU A 486 -19.69 -34.24 23.16
N ARG A 487 -19.76 -35.08 24.20
CA ARG A 487 -18.55 -35.66 24.83
C ARG A 487 -17.75 -36.55 23.87
N ARG A 488 -18.41 -37.24 22.93
CA ARG A 488 -17.73 -38.08 21.92
C ARG A 488 -16.97 -37.27 20.88
N GLN A 489 -17.37 -36.04 20.58
CA GLN A 489 -16.70 -35.18 19.60
C GLN A 489 -15.53 -34.35 20.19
N GLN A 490 -15.33 -34.36 21.51
CA GLN A 490 -14.25 -33.62 22.18
C GLN A 490 -12.84 -33.88 21.60
N PRO A 491 -12.44 -35.13 21.28
CA PRO A 491 -11.11 -35.39 20.72
C PRO A 491 -10.88 -34.75 19.35
N LEU A 492 -11.94 -34.57 18.54
CA LEU A 492 -11.85 -33.85 17.27
C LEU A 492 -11.65 -32.35 17.51
N VAL A 493 -12.33 -31.78 18.49
CA VAL A 493 -12.17 -30.38 18.88
C VAL A 493 -10.75 -30.13 19.38
N ASP A 494 -10.21 -31.01 20.22
CA ASP A 494 -8.83 -30.93 20.71
C ASP A 494 -7.81 -31.09 19.56
N ALA A 495 -8.06 -32.02 18.63
CA ALA A 495 -7.24 -32.20 17.43
C ALA A 495 -7.30 -31.01 16.46
N LEU A 496 -8.39 -30.25 16.44
CA LEU A 496 -8.55 -29.02 15.65
C LEU A 496 -8.07 -27.77 16.38
N ALA A 497 -7.96 -27.78 17.71
CA ALA A 497 -7.46 -26.65 18.50
C ALA A 497 -6.00 -26.31 18.15
N ASP A 498 -5.18 -27.32 17.85
CA ASP A 498 -3.79 -27.16 17.41
C ASP A 498 -3.68 -27.03 15.88
N CYS A 499 -4.46 -26.13 15.26
CA CYS A 499 -4.36 -25.89 13.82
C CYS A 499 -3.00 -25.26 13.46
N VAL A 500 -2.28 -25.89 12.54
CA VAL A 500 -1.03 -25.36 11.99
C VAL A 500 -1.37 -24.34 10.91
N VAL A 501 -1.40 -23.06 11.27
CA VAL A 501 -1.62 -21.94 10.33
C VAL A 501 -0.27 -21.55 9.74
N VAL A 502 -0.03 -21.88 8.48
CA VAL A 502 1.17 -21.44 7.75
C VAL A 502 0.79 -20.22 6.91
N VAL A 503 1.48 -19.11 7.15
CA VAL A 503 1.44 -17.92 6.28
C VAL A 503 2.41 -18.20 5.12
N ASP A 504 1.88 -18.57 3.96
CA ASP A 504 2.68 -18.62 2.73
C ASP A 504 2.81 -17.19 2.16
N ASP A 505 4.01 -16.81 1.72
CA ASP A 505 4.26 -15.52 1.05
C ASP A 505 3.46 -15.34 -0.27
N GLU A 506 2.78 -16.38 -0.76
CA GLU A 506 1.84 -16.30 -1.88
C GLU A 506 0.42 -15.83 -1.48
N MET A 507 0.14 -15.65 -0.17
CA MET A 507 -1.13 -15.10 0.35
C MET A 507 -1.29 -13.58 0.20
N GLU A 508 -0.27 -12.84 -0.27
CA GLU A 508 -0.38 -11.38 -0.48
C GLU A 508 -1.30 -10.96 -1.64
N ALA A 509 -1.91 -11.91 -2.36
CA ALA A 509 -2.61 -11.65 -3.62
C ALA A 509 -4.13 -11.42 -3.53
N ASN A 510 -4.81 -11.66 -2.40
CA ASN A 510 -6.29 -11.60 -2.37
C ASN A 510 -6.96 -11.07 -1.08
N PRO A 511 -6.84 -9.77 -0.77
CA PRO A 511 -7.33 -9.18 0.50
C PRO A 511 -8.86 -9.00 0.62
N VAL A 512 -9.67 -9.35 -0.39
CA VAL A 512 -11.12 -9.00 -0.41
C VAL A 512 -12.04 -10.17 -0.02
N SER A 513 -11.59 -11.43 -0.13
CA SER A 513 -12.35 -12.58 0.41
C SER A 513 -12.05 -12.80 1.89
N GLU A 514 -10.83 -12.51 2.32
CA GLU A 514 -10.34 -12.78 3.68
C GLU A 514 -10.90 -11.83 4.73
N VAL A 515 -11.11 -10.54 4.43
CA VAL A 515 -11.78 -9.63 5.38
C VAL A 515 -13.24 -10.06 5.57
N GLY A 516 -13.90 -10.58 4.53
CA GLY A 516 -15.27 -11.11 4.63
C GLY A 516 -15.35 -12.38 5.49
N GLU A 517 -14.41 -13.31 5.31
CA GLU A 517 -14.32 -14.56 6.09
C GLU A 517 -13.84 -14.34 7.54
N VAL A 518 -12.91 -13.41 7.77
CA VAL A 518 -12.46 -13.00 9.10
C VAL A 518 -13.56 -12.24 9.84
N LEU A 519 -14.33 -11.37 9.17
CA LEU A 519 -15.48 -10.70 9.78
C LEU A 519 -16.62 -11.67 10.09
N LEU A 520 -16.89 -12.65 9.22
CA LEU A 520 -17.80 -13.76 9.51
C LEU A 520 -17.31 -14.57 10.72
N ARG A 521 -16.01 -14.87 10.80
CA ARG A 521 -15.42 -15.60 11.93
C ARG A 521 -15.47 -14.82 13.23
N ILE A 522 -15.28 -13.51 13.18
CA ILE A 522 -15.42 -12.59 14.32
C ILE A 522 -16.88 -12.55 14.79
N GLN A 523 -17.84 -12.47 13.86
CA GLN A 523 -19.27 -12.51 14.18
C GLN A 523 -19.68 -13.86 14.79
N GLU A 524 -19.16 -14.96 14.26
CA GLU A 524 -19.37 -16.31 14.79
C GLU A 524 -18.77 -16.47 16.20
N LEU A 525 -17.56 -15.96 16.45
CA LEU A 525 -16.92 -15.98 17.77
C LEU A 525 -17.73 -15.17 18.81
N GLN A 526 -18.29 -14.03 18.41
CA GLN A 526 -19.17 -13.21 19.25
C GLN A 526 -20.49 -13.95 19.58
N HIS A 527 -21.08 -14.66 18.62
CA HIS A 527 -22.29 -15.46 18.85
C HIS A 527 -22.03 -16.66 19.77
N VAL A 528 -20.94 -17.41 19.54
CA VAL A 528 -20.56 -18.57 20.36
C VAL A 528 -20.26 -18.15 21.79
N LYS A 529 -19.54 -17.04 22.00
CA LYS A 529 -19.25 -16.53 23.34
C LYS A 529 -20.52 -16.09 24.08
N ARG A 530 -21.51 -15.51 23.38
CA ARG A 530 -22.81 -15.15 23.96
C ARG A 530 -23.61 -16.40 24.36
N ALA A 531 -23.68 -17.40 23.48
CA ALA A 531 -24.36 -18.67 23.77
C ALA A 531 -23.75 -19.38 24.98
N LEU A 532 -22.41 -19.51 25.05
CA LEU A 532 -21.72 -20.13 26.19
C LEU A 532 -21.91 -19.35 27.49
N ARG A 533 -21.99 -18.01 27.44
CA ARG A 533 -22.33 -17.19 28.62
C ARG A 533 -23.76 -17.42 29.09
N LEU A 534 -24.70 -17.61 28.17
CA LEU A 534 -26.09 -17.88 28.51
C LEU A 534 -26.22 -19.28 29.14
N GLU A 535 -25.61 -20.30 28.54
CA GLU A 535 -25.57 -21.66 29.09
C GLU A 535 -24.90 -21.70 30.45
N ARG A 536 -23.77 -20.99 30.64
CA ARG A 536 -23.11 -20.88 31.95
C ARG A 536 -24.03 -20.28 33.01
N ARG A 537 -24.82 -19.25 32.66
CA ARG A 537 -25.80 -18.64 33.57
C ARG A 537 -26.90 -19.64 33.92
N THR A 538 -27.47 -20.32 32.94
CA THR A 538 -28.52 -21.32 33.18
C THR A 538 -28.04 -22.48 34.06
N VAL A 539 -26.81 -22.98 33.84
CA VAL A 539 -26.23 -24.04 34.68
C VAL A 539 -25.92 -23.54 36.10
N ALA A 540 -25.46 -22.30 36.24
CA ALA A 540 -25.28 -21.66 37.55
C ALA A 540 -26.60 -21.47 38.31
N ASP A 541 -27.66 -21.05 37.62
CA ASP A 541 -29.00 -20.87 38.20
C ASP A 541 -29.60 -22.21 38.65
N ILE A 542 -29.41 -23.28 37.85
CA ILE A 542 -29.84 -24.66 38.23
C ILE A 542 -29.08 -25.16 39.46
N LEU A 543 -27.78 -24.89 39.58
CA LEU A 543 -26.99 -25.20 40.78
C LEU A 543 -27.49 -24.42 42.01
N GLN A 544 -27.89 -23.16 41.82
CA GLN A 544 -28.37 -22.28 42.88
C GLN A 544 -29.78 -22.67 43.37
N ASP A 545 -30.65 -23.14 42.47
CA ASP A 545 -31.98 -23.69 42.81
C ASP A 545 -31.93 -25.12 43.40
N ALA A 546 -30.86 -25.88 43.09
CA ALA A 546 -30.63 -27.23 43.65
C ALA A 546 -30.01 -27.22 45.07
N ALA A 547 -29.56 -26.07 45.57
CA ALA A 547 -29.01 -25.95 46.92
C ALA A 547 -30.14 -26.07 47.98
N PRO A 548 -30.02 -26.95 48.99
CA PRO A 548 -31.11 -27.19 49.93
C PRO A 548 -31.35 -25.97 50.83
N THR A 549 -32.47 -25.29 50.65
CA THR A 549 -33.00 -24.35 51.66
C THR A 549 -33.32 -25.12 52.93
N ALA A 550 -32.63 -24.80 54.02
CA ALA A 550 -32.82 -25.40 55.34
C ALA A 550 -34.30 -25.38 55.80
N PRO A 551 -34.87 -26.51 56.25
CA PRO A 551 -36.19 -26.53 56.85
C PRO A 551 -36.11 -26.36 58.38
N THR A 552 -36.88 -25.41 58.89
CA THR A 552 -37.35 -25.39 60.28
C THR A 552 -38.53 -26.38 60.46
N VAL A 553 -38.45 -27.19 61.53
CA VAL A 553 -39.50 -28.00 62.21
C VAL A 553 -39.64 -29.50 61.80
N PRO A 554 -39.67 -30.44 62.77
CA PRO A 554 -39.80 -31.88 62.52
C PRO A 554 -41.25 -32.38 62.61
N THR A 555 -41.72 -33.16 61.62
CA THR A 555 -42.85 -34.09 61.79
C THR A 555 -42.76 -35.26 60.83
N ALA A 556 -43.11 -36.44 61.32
CA ALA A 556 -42.93 -37.77 60.72
C ALA A 556 -43.79 -38.04 59.47
N GLY A 557 -43.22 -38.74 58.48
CA GLY A 557 -43.87 -39.26 57.26
C GLY A 557 -42.85 -39.56 56.16
N PRO A 558 -43.13 -40.50 55.23
CA PRO A 558 -42.09 -41.27 54.52
C PRO A 558 -41.32 -40.47 53.46
N GLU A 559 -40.11 -40.94 53.19
CA GLU A 559 -39.04 -40.30 52.42
C GLU A 559 -39.46 -39.66 51.09
N PRO A 560 -39.00 -38.43 50.81
CA PRO A 560 -38.71 -37.99 49.45
C PRO A 560 -37.25 -38.34 49.11
N SER A 561 -37.06 -38.95 47.94
CA SER A 561 -35.77 -39.25 47.31
C SER A 561 -34.83 -38.04 47.35
N GLU A 562 -33.66 -38.22 47.95
CA GLU A 562 -32.53 -37.28 47.89
C GLU A 562 -32.23 -36.90 46.43
N PRO A 563 -32.03 -35.61 46.10
CA PRO A 563 -31.46 -35.26 44.81
C PRO A 563 -30.02 -35.79 44.77
N GLU A 564 -29.71 -36.62 43.78
CA GLU A 564 -28.43 -37.32 43.68
C GLU A 564 -27.25 -36.33 43.73
N PRO A 565 -26.29 -36.47 44.68
CA PRO A 565 -25.10 -35.63 44.75
C PRO A 565 -24.26 -35.64 43.44
N ALA A 566 -24.48 -36.65 42.59
CA ALA A 566 -23.90 -36.75 41.26
C ALA A 566 -24.35 -35.61 40.31
N LEU A 567 -25.56 -35.05 40.45
CA LEU A 567 -26.06 -34.00 39.55
C LEU A 567 -25.42 -32.64 39.85
N ALA A 568 -25.13 -32.34 41.12
CA ALA A 568 -24.44 -31.12 41.53
C ALA A 568 -22.96 -31.18 41.11
N GLU A 569 -22.29 -32.31 41.36
CA GLU A 569 -20.91 -32.56 40.95
C GLU A 569 -20.75 -32.52 39.42
N GLU A 570 -21.73 -33.08 38.67
CA GLU A 570 -21.75 -33.01 37.21
C GLU A 570 -22.02 -31.58 36.72
N ALA A 571 -22.87 -30.80 37.37
CA ALA A 571 -23.13 -29.40 37.00
C ALA A 571 -21.96 -28.46 37.30
N GLU A 572 -21.25 -28.66 38.42
CA GLU A 572 -20.00 -27.93 38.74
C GLU A 572 -18.91 -28.25 37.70
N ALA A 573 -18.74 -29.52 37.32
CA ALA A 573 -17.80 -29.92 36.27
C ALA A 573 -18.16 -29.35 34.88
N GLN A 574 -19.45 -29.14 34.59
CA GLN A 574 -19.88 -28.44 33.38
C GLN A 574 -19.59 -26.93 33.45
N LEU A 575 -19.75 -26.32 34.62
CA LEU A 575 -19.44 -24.90 34.82
C LEU A 575 -17.95 -24.61 34.57
N ASP A 576 -17.06 -25.42 35.16
CA ASP A 576 -15.61 -25.32 34.96
C ASP A 576 -15.21 -25.47 33.48
N ARG A 577 -15.90 -26.36 32.76
CA ARG A 577 -15.67 -26.60 31.34
C ARG A 577 -16.14 -25.43 30.47
N LEU A 578 -17.28 -24.82 30.80
CA LEU A 578 -17.79 -23.62 30.13
C LEU A 578 -16.86 -22.42 30.36
N ASP A 579 -16.32 -22.27 31.57
CA ASP A 579 -15.35 -21.21 31.88
C ASP A 579 -14.01 -21.42 31.17
N ALA A 580 -13.53 -22.67 31.05
CA ALA A 580 -12.34 -22.98 30.26
C ALA A 580 -12.53 -22.64 28.76
N LEU A 581 -13.70 -22.95 28.19
CA LEU A 581 -14.02 -22.61 26.80
C LEU A 581 -14.13 -21.10 26.55
N LEU A 582 -14.68 -20.34 27.50
CA LEU A 582 -14.72 -18.87 27.44
C LEU A 582 -13.29 -18.27 27.49
N LEU A 583 -12.41 -18.84 28.30
CA LEU A 583 -11.02 -18.39 28.44
C LEU A 583 -10.21 -18.67 27.16
N ILE A 584 -10.45 -19.83 26.51
CA ILE A 584 -9.86 -20.14 25.20
C ILE A 584 -10.34 -19.16 24.13
N LEU A 585 -11.64 -18.82 24.11
CA LEU A 585 -12.20 -17.83 23.17
C LEU A 585 -11.54 -16.45 23.34
N ASP A 586 -11.24 -16.04 24.57
CA ASP A 586 -10.54 -14.77 24.85
C ASP A 586 -9.06 -14.77 24.44
N VAL A 587 -8.39 -15.92 24.54
CA VAL A 587 -7.03 -16.12 24.01
C VAL A 587 -7.02 -16.08 22.47
N GLN A 588 -8.03 -16.63 21.80
CA GLN A 588 -8.15 -16.52 20.34
C GLN A 588 -8.47 -15.07 19.91
N ALA A 589 -9.27 -14.34 20.70
CA ALA A 589 -9.58 -12.93 20.48
C ALA A 589 -8.35 -12.02 20.53
N THR A 590 -7.43 -12.31 21.44
CA THR A 590 -6.17 -11.58 21.61
C THR A 590 -5.20 -11.90 20.47
N ARG A 591 -5.09 -13.16 20.06
CA ARG A 591 -4.29 -13.55 18.87
C ARG A 591 -4.79 -12.92 17.57
N ILE A 592 -6.10 -12.83 17.36
CA ILE A 592 -6.65 -12.18 16.14
C ILE A 592 -6.38 -10.66 16.18
N ARG A 593 -6.40 -10.03 17.36
CA ARG A 593 -5.99 -8.63 17.55
C ARG A 593 -4.50 -8.42 17.26
N GLU A 594 -3.65 -9.34 17.69
CA GLU A 594 -2.20 -9.31 17.41
C GLU A 594 -1.86 -9.47 15.91
N LEU A 595 -2.75 -10.09 15.12
CA LEU A 595 -2.67 -10.19 13.66
C LEU A 595 -3.14 -8.92 12.92
N GLY A 596 -3.51 -7.85 13.64
CA GLY A 596 -3.83 -6.53 13.07
C GLY A 596 -5.30 -6.27 12.78
N PHE A 597 -6.22 -7.09 13.32
CA PHE A 597 -7.66 -6.87 13.25
C PHE A 597 -8.19 -6.36 14.60
N GLU A 598 -8.58 -5.09 14.67
CA GLU A 598 -9.20 -4.52 15.87
C GLU A 598 -10.70 -4.85 15.89
N PHE A 599 -11.12 -5.68 16.84
CA PHE A 599 -12.53 -5.96 17.12
C PHE A 599 -12.73 -6.20 18.62
N ASP A 600 -13.93 -5.92 19.09
CA ASP A 600 -14.32 -6.11 20.47
C ASP A 600 -15.31 -7.27 20.56
N ILE A 601 -14.95 -8.30 21.32
CA ILE A 601 -15.72 -9.54 21.44
C ILE A 601 -16.97 -9.35 22.32
N ASP A 602 -16.98 -8.32 23.16
CA ASP A 602 -18.03 -8.12 24.16
C ASP A 602 -19.15 -7.17 23.70
N ILE A 603 -19.17 -6.76 22.42
CA ILE A 603 -20.23 -5.89 21.87
C ILE A 603 -21.56 -6.65 21.78
N ASP A 604 -22.48 -6.28 22.68
CA ASP A 604 -23.91 -6.58 22.58
C ASP A 604 -24.54 -5.70 21.50
N THR A 605 -24.77 -6.26 20.32
CA THR A 605 -25.70 -5.68 19.35
C THR A 605 -27.12 -6.09 19.73
N GLY A 606 -27.74 -5.30 20.60
CA GLY A 606 -29.14 -5.47 21.00
C GLY A 606 -29.56 -4.42 22.02
N GLU A 607 -30.05 -3.27 21.55
CA GLU A 607 -30.78 -2.31 22.37
C GLU A 607 -32.04 -2.97 22.92
N GLU A 608 -32.19 -3.10 24.24
CA GLU A 608 -33.47 -2.90 24.93
C GLU A 608 -33.26 -2.30 26.33
N THR A 609 -34.12 -1.33 26.61
CA THR A 609 -34.21 -0.47 27.80
C THR A 609 -34.62 -1.24 29.06
N SER A 610 -34.03 -0.93 30.22
CA SER A 610 -34.73 -0.49 31.45
C SER A 610 -33.94 -0.79 32.74
N GLU A 611 -33.68 0.30 33.48
CA GLU A 611 -33.68 0.43 34.96
C GLU A 611 -32.82 -0.50 35.85
N SER A 612 -31.83 0.13 36.49
CA SER A 612 -31.26 -0.22 37.81
C SER A 612 -32.36 -0.42 38.88
N PRO A 613 -32.13 -1.14 40.01
CA PRO A 613 -31.29 -0.53 41.06
C PRO A 613 -30.56 -1.48 42.06
N THR A 614 -29.44 -0.96 42.58
CA THR A 614 -28.84 -1.14 43.93
C THR A 614 -28.18 -2.45 44.37
N GLN A 615 -26.87 -2.33 44.64
CA GLN A 615 -26.01 -3.07 45.58
C GLN A 615 -26.60 -3.25 47.00
N PRO A 616 -26.20 -4.27 47.79
CA PRO A 616 -24.91 -4.21 48.51
C PRO A 616 -24.09 -5.51 48.64
N GLN A 617 -22.77 -5.31 48.58
CA GLN A 617 -21.66 -5.93 49.33
C GLN A 617 -21.94 -7.20 50.17
N THR A 618 -21.12 -8.24 49.99
CA THR A 618 -20.33 -8.84 51.09
C THR A 618 -19.16 -9.67 50.57
N GLU A 619 -18.00 -9.42 51.15
CA GLU A 619 -16.79 -10.25 51.14
C GLU A 619 -17.04 -11.54 51.93
N ALA A 620 -16.54 -12.69 51.45
CA ALA A 620 -15.92 -13.76 52.25
C ALA A 620 -15.66 -15.01 51.39
N GLU A 621 -14.42 -15.52 51.49
CA GLU A 621 -14.03 -16.95 51.41
C GLU A 621 -14.26 -17.64 50.03
N VAL A 622 -13.27 -18.23 49.37
CA VAL A 622 -12.48 -19.36 49.83
C VAL A 622 -11.15 -19.42 49.05
N GLU A 623 -10.08 -19.43 49.82
CA GLU A 623 -8.76 -19.92 49.48
C GLU A 623 -8.73 -21.42 49.81
N VAL A 624 -8.72 -22.34 48.83
CA VAL A 624 -8.21 -23.73 48.95
C VAL A 624 -7.99 -24.31 47.54
N MET A 625 -6.72 -24.46 47.13
CA MET A 625 -6.08 -25.68 46.58
C MET A 625 -4.81 -25.32 45.78
N VAL A 626 -3.67 -25.32 46.48
CA VAL A 626 -2.39 -25.75 45.89
C VAL A 626 -1.82 -26.79 46.85
N GLU A 627 -2.38 -28.00 46.79
CA GLU A 627 -1.72 -29.21 47.26
C GLU A 627 -1.48 -30.10 46.04
N ALA A 628 -0.28 -30.02 45.46
CA ALA A 628 0.33 -31.10 44.68
C ALA A 628 1.77 -30.74 44.25
N GLU A 629 2.64 -30.27 45.15
CA GLU A 629 4.07 -30.13 44.82
C GLU A 629 5.00 -30.10 46.04
N ALA A 630 4.67 -30.83 47.11
CA ALA A 630 5.51 -30.91 48.31
C ALA A 630 5.69 -32.33 48.89
N GLU A 631 5.49 -33.37 48.08
CA GLU A 631 5.86 -34.76 48.43
C GLU A 631 7.12 -35.23 47.69
N GLU A 632 8.21 -34.45 47.77
CA GLU A 632 9.54 -34.98 47.41
C GLU A 632 10.71 -34.34 48.19
N ALA A 633 10.41 -33.58 49.25
CA ALA A 633 11.43 -32.94 50.09
C ALA A 633 11.52 -33.49 51.52
N ALA A 634 10.66 -34.43 51.92
CA ALA A 634 10.53 -34.91 53.30
C ALA A 634 11.42 -36.13 53.68
N GLU A 635 12.25 -36.66 52.77
CA GLU A 635 13.11 -37.83 53.05
C GLU A 635 14.59 -37.51 53.35
N ARG A 636 14.97 -36.24 53.51
CA ARG A 636 16.35 -35.85 53.86
C ARG A 636 16.45 -34.98 55.11
N ALA A 637 15.87 -35.42 56.24
CA ALA A 637 16.22 -34.85 57.55
C ALA A 637 15.84 -35.78 58.70
N HIS A 638 16.40 -36.99 58.75
CA HIS A 638 16.40 -37.82 59.96
C HIS A 638 17.81 -38.07 60.45
N THR A 639 18.39 -37.08 61.12
CA THR A 639 19.36 -37.26 62.20
C THR A 639 19.58 -35.94 62.94
N ALA A 640 18.93 -35.74 64.09
CA ALA A 640 19.52 -35.10 65.27
C ALA A 640 18.47 -34.93 66.38
N SER A 641 18.64 -35.75 67.41
CA SER A 641 17.99 -35.62 68.71
C SER A 641 18.48 -34.35 69.42
N LYS A 642 17.57 -33.52 69.94
CA LYS A 642 17.56 -32.87 71.28
C LYS A 642 16.56 -31.71 71.35
N LYS A 643 15.60 -31.80 72.28
CA LYS A 643 14.76 -30.68 72.73
C LYS A 643 15.63 -29.59 73.39
N PRO A 644 15.36 -28.30 73.14
CA PRO A 644 15.55 -27.26 74.13
C PRO A 644 14.21 -26.59 74.46
N ARG A 645 13.97 -26.37 75.76
CA ARG A 645 12.88 -25.55 76.27
C ARG A 645 13.22 -24.09 76.00
N LEU A 646 12.40 -23.38 75.23
CA LEU A 646 12.46 -21.92 75.02
C LEU A 646 11.25 -21.29 75.73
N ALA A 647 11.41 -20.95 77.00
CA ALA A 647 10.47 -20.09 77.72
C ALA A 647 11.28 -18.93 78.29
N GLY A 648 11.41 -17.84 77.51
CA GLY A 648 12.07 -16.60 77.95
C GLY A 648 12.82 -15.81 76.87
N GLU A 649 13.54 -16.47 75.95
CA GLU A 649 14.30 -15.80 74.88
C GLU A 649 13.43 -15.48 73.66
N GLY A 650 12.60 -16.42 73.20
CA GLY A 650 11.72 -16.22 72.04
C GLY A 650 10.69 -15.09 72.19
N ALA A 651 10.24 -14.80 73.41
CA ALA A 651 9.30 -13.69 73.68
C ALA A 651 9.94 -12.30 73.49
N ARG A 652 11.25 -12.18 73.80
CA ARG A 652 12.00 -10.92 73.61
C ARG A 652 12.33 -10.69 72.15
N ASP A 653 12.67 -11.76 71.43
CA ASP A 653 12.96 -11.72 70.00
C ASP A 653 11.69 -11.38 69.19
N PHE A 654 10.52 -11.90 69.58
CA PHE A 654 9.22 -11.53 68.99
C PHE A 654 8.89 -10.03 69.21
N GLN A 655 9.05 -9.52 70.44
CA GLN A 655 8.78 -8.10 70.72
C GLN A 655 9.75 -7.15 69.98
N ALA A 656 11.00 -7.56 69.78
CA ALA A 656 11.96 -6.80 68.98
C ALA A 656 11.56 -6.78 67.49
N GLY A 657 11.14 -7.92 66.94
CA GLY A 657 10.64 -8.04 65.57
C GLY A 657 9.37 -7.22 65.31
N TYR A 658 8.40 -7.29 66.23
CA TYR A 658 7.16 -6.51 66.15
C TYR A 658 7.42 -5.00 66.09
N ARG A 659 8.30 -4.47 66.97
CA ARG A 659 8.64 -3.03 66.98
C ARG A 659 9.33 -2.58 65.71
N ALA A 660 10.17 -3.42 65.13
CA ALA A 660 10.85 -3.12 63.87
C ALA A 660 9.86 -3.06 62.70
N PHE A 661 8.90 -3.98 62.66
CA PHE A 661 7.85 -3.98 61.65
C PHE A 661 6.92 -2.78 61.79
N ASP A 662 6.42 -2.51 63.00
CA ASP A 662 5.52 -1.37 63.25
C ASP A 662 6.17 -0.02 62.91
N ALA A 663 7.47 0.14 63.21
CA ALA A 663 8.23 1.32 62.80
C ALA A 663 8.32 1.44 61.26
N TRP A 664 8.64 0.34 60.58
CA TRP A 664 8.67 0.31 59.11
C TRP A 664 7.32 0.65 58.48
N ALA A 665 6.23 0.08 58.98
CA ALA A 665 4.88 0.33 58.47
C ALA A 665 4.51 1.81 58.61
N ARG A 666 4.77 2.42 59.78
CA ARG A 666 4.51 3.85 60.02
C ARG A 666 5.33 4.75 59.12
N ASP A 667 6.63 4.49 58.97
CA ASP A 667 7.51 5.30 58.12
C ASP A 667 7.11 5.21 56.64
N THR A 668 6.79 4.00 56.16
CA THR A 668 6.39 3.75 54.77
C THR A 668 5.02 4.38 54.46
N LEU A 669 4.04 4.24 55.37
CA LEU A 669 2.74 4.90 55.24
C LEU A 669 2.86 6.43 55.23
N HIS A 670 3.79 7.00 56.00
CA HIS A 670 4.04 8.44 56.00
C HIS A 670 4.61 8.91 54.66
N GLN A 671 5.55 8.17 54.07
CA GLN A 671 6.12 8.48 52.76
C GLN A 671 5.07 8.36 51.64
N LEU A 672 4.26 7.31 51.64
CA LEU A 672 3.15 7.14 50.69
C LEU A 672 2.13 8.28 50.82
N HIS A 673 1.83 8.73 52.04
CA HIS A 673 0.96 9.87 52.28
C HIS A 673 1.49 11.18 51.69
N GLN A 674 2.77 11.46 51.86
CA GLN A 674 3.39 12.66 51.30
C GLN A 674 3.29 12.67 49.76
N CYS A 675 3.42 11.51 49.11
CA CYS A 675 3.24 11.38 47.67
C CYS A 675 1.77 11.57 47.24
N GLU A 676 0.81 11.01 47.97
CA GLU A 676 -0.62 11.21 47.69
C GLU A 676 -1.04 12.68 47.87
N SER A 677 -0.57 13.36 48.92
CA SER A 677 -0.85 14.79 49.12
C SER A 677 -0.17 15.66 48.07
N ALA A 678 1.06 15.31 47.65
CA ALA A 678 1.69 15.97 46.52
C ALA A 678 0.81 15.86 45.28
N LEU A 679 0.32 14.67 44.92
CA LEU A 679 -0.56 14.42 43.76
C LEU A 679 -1.80 15.33 43.71
N GLU A 680 -2.38 15.70 44.85
CA GLU A 680 -3.57 16.55 44.93
C GLU A 680 -3.28 18.04 44.68
N GLU A 681 -2.07 18.52 44.97
CA GLU A 681 -1.66 19.92 44.81
C GLU A 681 -1.34 20.32 43.36
N CYS A 682 -1.61 19.42 42.42
CA CYS A 682 -0.93 19.45 41.14
C CYS A 682 -1.77 20.12 40.07
N SER A 683 -1.31 21.31 39.66
CA SER A 683 -1.96 22.14 38.66
C SER A 683 -0.94 22.88 37.79
N GLY A 684 -1.08 22.76 36.47
CA GLY A 684 -0.48 23.67 35.48
C GLY A 684 1.04 23.58 35.27
N VAL A 685 1.66 22.41 35.48
CA VAL A 685 3.14 22.31 35.57
C VAL A 685 3.76 21.73 34.29
N GLN A 686 5.00 22.13 34.01
CA GLN A 686 5.85 21.52 32.98
C GLN A 686 6.03 20.01 33.25
N TRP A 687 5.60 19.18 32.29
CA TRP A 687 5.69 17.71 32.35
C TRP A 687 7.11 17.15 32.65
N ALA A 688 8.15 17.96 32.45
CA ALA A 688 9.54 17.59 32.73
C ALA A 688 9.87 17.47 34.23
N GLU A 689 9.37 18.39 35.07
CA GLU A 689 9.58 18.32 36.53
C GLU A 689 8.76 17.18 37.15
N TRP A 690 7.63 16.88 36.51
CA TRP A 690 6.72 15.80 36.86
C TRP A 690 7.25 14.42 36.59
N ALA A 691 7.98 14.23 35.49
CA ALA A 691 8.60 12.96 35.18
C ALA A 691 9.55 12.50 36.31
N GLN A 692 10.34 13.43 36.85
CA GLN A 692 11.27 13.16 37.96
C GLN A 692 10.55 12.89 39.29
N TRP A 693 9.37 13.47 39.49
CA TRP A 693 8.54 13.16 40.66
C TRP A 693 7.86 11.80 40.50
N ALA A 694 7.27 11.50 39.34
CA ALA A 694 6.59 10.25 39.04
C ALA A 694 7.53 9.05 39.14
N GLU A 695 8.79 9.19 38.68
CA GLU A 695 9.82 8.16 38.82
C GLU A 695 10.16 7.89 40.29
N ARG A 696 10.28 8.95 41.11
CA ARG A 696 10.52 8.81 42.56
C ARG A 696 9.32 8.19 43.29
N ALA A 697 8.10 8.58 42.92
CA ALA A 697 6.87 8.03 43.49
C ALA A 697 6.64 6.56 43.09
N GLY A 698 6.93 6.19 41.84
CA GLY A 698 6.88 4.80 41.36
C GLY A 698 7.95 3.93 42.02
N ALA A 699 9.18 4.43 42.17
CA ALA A 699 10.22 3.71 42.91
C ALA A 699 9.87 3.51 44.39
N LEU A 700 9.12 4.45 44.99
CA LEU A 700 8.62 4.34 46.36
C LEU A 700 7.50 3.29 46.46
N SER A 701 6.52 3.30 45.55
CA SER A 701 5.42 2.33 45.56
C SER A 701 5.90 0.91 45.31
N GLU A 702 6.81 0.72 44.34
CA GLU A 702 7.38 -0.59 44.02
C GLU A 702 8.21 -1.12 45.20
N ARG A 703 9.01 -0.26 45.84
CA ARG A 703 9.76 -0.62 47.05
C ARG A 703 8.82 -0.99 48.19
N ALA A 704 7.77 -0.22 48.43
CA ALA A 704 6.79 -0.49 49.47
C ALA A 704 6.07 -1.83 49.23
N ARG A 705 5.69 -2.12 47.98
CA ARG A 705 5.06 -3.39 47.57
C ARG A 705 5.99 -4.59 47.76
N ARG A 706 7.25 -4.47 47.33
CA ARG A 706 8.25 -5.54 47.51
C ARG A 706 8.53 -5.81 48.99
N GLN A 707 8.73 -4.74 49.77
CA GLN A 707 8.93 -4.87 51.22
C GLN A 707 7.70 -5.47 51.90
N ALA A 708 6.49 -5.11 51.47
CA ALA A 708 5.27 -5.72 51.98
C ALA A 708 5.20 -7.23 51.65
N GLU A 709 5.59 -7.64 50.44
CA GLU A 709 5.61 -9.06 50.08
C GLU A 709 6.65 -9.88 50.88
N GLU A 710 7.86 -9.35 51.04
CA GLU A 710 8.91 -9.97 51.87
C GLU A 710 8.43 -10.14 53.32
N ARG A 711 7.77 -9.11 53.87
CA ARG A 711 7.22 -9.11 55.23
C ARG A 711 5.97 -9.98 55.38
N ARG A 712 5.20 -10.21 54.31
CA ARG A 712 4.06 -11.14 54.26
C ARG A 712 4.52 -12.58 54.49
N GLN A 713 5.63 -12.96 53.85
CA GLN A 713 6.24 -14.28 54.01
C GLN A 713 6.78 -14.49 55.44
N GLU A 714 7.43 -13.48 56.02
CA GLU A 714 7.88 -13.51 57.41
C GLU A 714 6.70 -13.66 58.39
N LEU A 715 5.59 -12.96 58.14
CA LEU A 715 4.38 -13.03 58.97
C LEU A 715 3.69 -14.39 58.89
N ALA A 716 3.64 -15.02 57.70
CA ALA A 716 3.10 -16.36 57.51
C ALA A 716 3.89 -17.41 58.32
N HIS A 717 5.22 -17.26 58.39
CA HIS A 717 6.07 -18.11 59.23
C HIS A 717 5.78 -17.91 60.73
N VAL A 718 5.60 -16.66 61.16
CA VAL A 718 5.26 -16.31 62.55
C VAL A 718 3.87 -16.82 62.95
N GLN A 719 2.90 -16.81 62.03
CA GLN A 719 1.56 -17.38 62.24
C GLN A 719 1.58 -18.89 62.42
N GLU A 720 2.43 -19.61 61.67
CA GLU A 720 2.63 -21.04 61.86
C GLU A 720 3.27 -21.37 63.22
N ILE A 721 4.22 -20.55 63.68
CA ILE A 721 4.80 -20.67 65.03
C ILE A 721 3.72 -20.40 66.10
N GLN A 722 2.88 -19.38 65.91
CA GLN A 722 1.80 -19.04 66.82
C GLN A 722 0.73 -20.16 66.90
N ARG A 723 0.38 -20.80 65.76
CA ARG A 723 -0.47 -22.00 65.71
C ARG A 723 0.09 -23.16 66.54
N ARG A 724 1.41 -23.40 66.44
CA ARG A 724 2.09 -24.46 67.22
C ARG A 724 2.12 -24.15 68.71
N LEU A 725 2.32 -22.90 69.11
CA LEU A 725 2.30 -22.47 70.51
C LEU A 725 0.90 -22.54 71.13
N ALA A 726 -0.15 -22.22 70.35
CA ALA A 726 -1.54 -22.29 70.79
C ALA A 726 -2.01 -23.74 71.09
N ALA A 727 -1.34 -24.75 70.51
CA ALA A 727 -1.61 -26.16 70.75
C ALA A 727 -1.10 -26.66 72.13
N GLU A 728 -0.23 -25.91 72.80
CA GLU A 728 0.28 -26.23 74.14
C GLU A 728 -0.54 -25.51 75.24
N PRO A 729 -1.27 -26.23 76.12
CA PRO A 729 -2.17 -25.60 77.10
C PRO A 729 -1.46 -24.75 78.17
N ALA A 730 -0.15 -24.88 78.33
CA ALA A 730 0.65 -24.10 79.28
C ALA A 730 1.08 -22.71 78.74
N LEU A 731 0.90 -22.44 77.45
CA LEU A 731 1.38 -21.23 76.75
C LEU A 731 0.26 -20.45 76.05
N GLN A 732 -1.01 -20.78 76.32
CA GLN A 732 -2.17 -20.15 75.65
C GLN A 732 -2.27 -18.63 75.86
N ASP A 733 -1.98 -18.14 77.07
CA ASP A 733 -2.01 -16.70 77.36
C ASP A 733 -0.96 -15.89 76.56
N GLU A 734 0.18 -16.51 76.26
CA GLU A 734 1.26 -15.91 75.46
C GLU A 734 0.93 -15.98 73.96
N ALA A 735 0.36 -17.10 73.51
CA ALA A 735 -0.13 -17.28 72.15
C ALA A 735 -1.26 -16.28 71.80
N GLN A 736 -2.11 -15.92 72.77
CA GLN A 736 -3.18 -14.93 72.58
C GLN A 736 -2.65 -13.50 72.43
N ARG A 737 -1.64 -13.10 73.22
CA ARG A 737 -0.97 -11.79 73.06
C ARG A 737 -0.21 -11.67 71.74
N HIS A 738 0.40 -12.76 71.28
CA HIS A 738 1.03 -12.80 69.96
C HIS A 738 -0.01 -12.71 68.84
N ALA A 739 -1.21 -13.28 69.00
CA ALA A 739 -2.30 -13.16 68.02
C ALA A 739 -2.77 -11.71 67.82
N GLU A 740 -2.97 -10.96 68.91
CA GLU A 740 -3.35 -9.54 68.84
C GLU A 740 -2.26 -8.70 68.15
N SER A 741 -1.00 -8.98 68.46
CA SER A 741 0.16 -8.31 67.82
C SER A 741 0.25 -8.64 66.33
N ILE A 742 0.04 -9.91 65.95
CA ILE A 742 0.04 -10.35 64.53
C ILE A 742 -1.08 -9.65 63.74
N ALA A 743 -2.28 -9.51 64.32
CA ALA A 743 -3.40 -8.83 63.67
C ALA A 743 -3.13 -7.34 63.40
N GLU A 744 -2.40 -6.66 64.29
CA GLU A 744 -1.94 -5.28 64.06
C GLU A 744 -0.91 -5.19 62.93
N LEU A 745 0.04 -6.12 62.86
CA LEU A 745 1.02 -6.17 61.77
C LEU A 745 0.37 -6.49 60.42
N GLN A 746 -0.62 -7.41 60.39
CA GLN A 746 -1.43 -7.70 59.20
C GLN A 746 -2.13 -6.45 58.67
N ARG A 747 -2.79 -5.69 59.56
CA ARG A 747 -3.47 -4.44 59.18
C ARG A 747 -2.51 -3.40 58.60
N GLY A 748 -1.35 -3.21 59.24
CA GLY A 748 -0.34 -2.29 58.74
C GLY A 748 0.21 -2.69 57.38
N LEU A 749 0.35 -4.00 57.13
CA LEU A 749 0.80 -4.55 55.86
C LEU A 749 -0.21 -4.33 54.73
N GLU A 750 -1.49 -4.61 55.01
CA GLU A 750 -2.59 -4.39 54.08
C GLU A 750 -2.74 -2.90 53.74
N GLU A 751 -2.57 -2.02 54.74
CA GLU A 751 -2.63 -0.58 54.54
C GLU A 751 -1.48 -0.08 53.64
N VAL A 752 -0.24 -0.52 53.88
CA VAL A 752 0.92 -0.21 53.02
C VAL A 752 0.69 -0.73 51.60
N SER A 753 0.24 -1.98 51.45
CA SER A 753 -0.03 -2.61 50.16
C SER A 753 -1.11 -1.86 49.38
N GLY A 754 -2.21 -1.52 50.07
CA GLY A 754 -3.36 -0.83 49.46
C GLY A 754 -3.03 0.59 49.03
N ARG A 755 -2.22 1.33 49.81
CA ARG A 755 -1.76 2.67 49.45
C ARG A 755 -0.75 2.65 48.31
N ALA A 756 0.18 1.71 48.32
CA ALA A 756 1.13 1.53 47.22
C ALA A 756 0.38 1.24 45.89
N ALA A 757 -0.61 0.33 45.90
CA ALA A 757 -1.43 0.03 44.72
C ALA A 757 -2.26 1.23 44.23
N ARG A 758 -2.83 2.03 45.15
CA ARG A 758 -3.52 3.28 44.78
C ARG A 758 -2.60 4.30 44.13
N LEU A 759 -1.39 4.47 44.67
CA LEU A 759 -0.39 5.38 44.11
C LEU A 759 0.07 4.90 42.72
N GLU A 760 0.26 3.60 42.52
CA GLU A 760 0.56 3.00 41.20
C GLU A 760 -0.55 3.27 40.18
N GLY A 761 -1.82 3.01 40.54
CA GLY A 761 -2.96 3.31 39.67
C GLY A 761 -3.10 4.81 39.34
N ALA A 762 -2.78 5.68 40.30
CA ALA A 762 -2.76 7.12 40.06
C ALA A 762 -1.62 7.56 39.13
N LEU A 763 -0.43 6.96 39.23
CA LEU A 763 0.71 7.22 38.35
C LEU A 763 0.43 6.75 36.91
N GLU A 764 -0.24 5.60 36.75
CA GLU A 764 -0.69 5.11 35.44
C GLU A 764 -1.71 6.06 34.81
N ALA A 765 -2.72 6.49 35.59
CA ALA A 765 -3.71 7.44 35.11
C ALA A 765 -3.11 8.80 34.72
N LEU A 766 -2.07 9.26 35.44
CA LEU A 766 -1.31 10.46 35.08
C LEU A 766 -0.52 10.31 33.77
N ARG A 767 0.05 9.13 33.51
CA ARG A 767 0.73 8.84 32.25
C ARG A 767 -0.25 8.92 31.08
N ASP A 768 -1.42 8.32 31.23
CA ASP A 768 -2.47 8.37 30.20
C ASP A 768 -2.98 9.80 29.99
N ALA A 769 -3.11 10.59 31.06
CA ALA A 769 -3.49 12.00 30.99
C ALA A 769 -2.45 12.86 30.26
N ARG A 770 -1.15 12.54 30.42
CA ARG A 770 -0.07 13.20 29.67
C ARG A 770 -0.17 12.90 28.18
N GLU A 771 -0.34 11.64 27.81
CA GLU A 771 -0.47 11.25 26.42
C GLU A 771 -1.72 11.86 25.76
N PHE A 772 -2.82 11.97 26.51
CA PHE A 772 -4.00 12.74 26.09
C PHE A 772 -3.64 14.21 25.79
N ALA A 773 -2.91 14.88 26.69
CA ALA A 773 -2.53 16.28 26.52
C ALA A 773 -1.60 16.50 25.31
N GLU A 774 -0.65 15.59 25.07
CA GLU A 774 0.23 15.62 23.89
C GLU A 774 -0.57 15.39 22.59
N GLY A 775 -1.53 14.46 22.61
CA GLY A 775 -2.46 14.22 21.49
C GLY A 775 -3.34 15.44 21.18
N ALA A 776 -3.90 16.07 22.21
CA ALA A 776 -4.70 17.30 22.09
C ALA A 776 -3.90 18.44 21.48
N ALA A 777 -2.68 18.69 21.99
CA ALA A 777 -1.80 19.74 21.48
C ALA A 777 -1.44 19.51 20.00
N SER A 778 -1.14 18.27 19.62
CA SER A 778 -0.85 17.90 18.23
C SER A 778 -2.02 18.20 17.28
N LEU A 779 -3.25 17.82 17.67
CA LEU A 779 -4.45 18.11 16.88
C LEU A 779 -4.68 19.61 16.74
N ARG A 780 -4.52 20.37 17.82
CA ARG A 780 -4.70 21.84 17.80
C ARG A 780 -3.72 22.54 16.86
N VAL A 781 -2.46 22.11 16.79
CA VAL A 781 -1.50 22.65 15.80
C VAL A 781 -2.01 22.43 14.37
N GLN A 782 -2.52 21.23 14.06
CA GLN A 782 -3.04 20.92 12.72
C GLN A 782 -4.33 21.71 12.39
N LEU A 783 -5.17 21.96 13.39
CA LEU A 783 -6.36 22.81 13.26
C LEU A 783 -5.95 24.26 13.00
N GLU A 784 -5.00 24.82 13.75
CA GLU A 784 -4.55 26.21 13.54
C GLU A 784 -3.86 26.40 12.18
N GLU A 785 -3.04 25.45 11.72
CA GLU A 785 -2.48 25.46 10.37
C GLU A 785 -3.58 25.50 9.29
N THR A 786 -4.65 24.74 9.50
CA THR A 786 -5.80 24.69 8.59
C THR A 786 -6.60 26.00 8.64
N ARG A 787 -6.75 26.59 9.83
CA ARG A 787 -7.38 27.89 10.05
C ARG A 787 -6.61 29.01 9.36
N GLU A 788 -5.29 29.06 9.51
CA GLU A 788 -4.42 30.02 8.84
C GLU A 788 -4.46 29.88 7.33
N TRP A 789 -4.42 28.64 6.82
CA TRP A 789 -4.56 28.38 5.39
C TRP A 789 -5.89 28.91 4.85
N GLY A 790 -6.99 28.66 5.57
CA GLY A 790 -8.32 29.18 5.23
C GLY A 790 -8.34 30.71 5.15
N ARG A 791 -7.74 31.40 6.13
CA ARG A 791 -7.60 32.87 6.14
C ARG A 791 -6.83 33.38 4.92
N ARG A 792 -5.75 32.70 4.49
CA ARG A 792 -4.94 33.10 3.33
C ARG A 792 -5.70 32.95 2.01
N VAL A 793 -6.50 31.89 1.86
CA VAL A 793 -7.29 31.62 0.64
C VAL A 793 -8.41 32.66 0.44
N GLN A 794 -8.88 33.27 1.53
CA GLN A 794 -9.94 34.27 1.53
C GLN A 794 -9.55 35.59 0.81
N ALA A 795 -8.26 35.87 0.65
CA ALA A 795 -7.76 37.11 0.04
C ALA A 795 -7.85 37.14 -1.48
N ASP A 796 -8.06 36.00 -2.14
CA ASP A 796 -7.87 35.91 -3.59
C ASP A 796 -9.14 35.55 -4.40
N ARG A 797 -9.13 35.89 -5.70
CA ARG A 797 -10.28 35.67 -6.62
C ARG A 797 -10.67 34.18 -6.77
N PRO A 798 -11.97 33.88 -6.95
CA PRO A 798 -12.47 32.50 -7.10
C PRO A 798 -12.03 31.84 -8.42
N SER A 799 -11.45 30.64 -8.33
CA SER A 799 -10.98 29.83 -9.47
C SER A 799 -11.28 28.34 -9.26
N HIS A 800 -11.37 27.57 -10.35
CA HIS A 800 -11.64 26.13 -10.28
C HIS A 800 -10.52 25.36 -9.56
N ASN A 801 -9.25 25.72 -9.82
CA ASN A 801 -8.10 25.12 -9.13
C ASN A 801 -8.16 25.35 -7.62
N ARG A 802 -8.58 26.54 -7.18
CA ARG A 802 -8.73 26.84 -5.74
C ARG A 802 -9.89 26.09 -5.11
N LEU A 803 -10.99 25.89 -5.82
CA LEU A 803 -12.08 25.04 -5.34
C LEU A 803 -11.59 23.60 -5.14
N ILE A 804 -10.70 23.09 -6.00
CA ILE A 804 -10.08 21.77 -5.82
C ILE A 804 -9.19 21.76 -4.56
N HIS A 805 -8.32 22.75 -4.39
CA HIS A 805 -7.48 22.85 -3.19
C HIS A 805 -8.30 22.97 -1.89
N LEU A 806 -9.40 23.73 -1.91
CA LEU A 806 -10.30 23.86 -0.77
C LEU A 806 -11.06 22.56 -0.48
N ARG A 807 -11.53 21.84 -1.50
CA ARG A 807 -12.14 20.50 -1.32
C ARG A 807 -11.15 19.49 -0.78
N ASN A 808 -9.89 19.54 -1.22
CA ASN A 808 -8.84 18.68 -0.70
C ASN A 808 -8.53 19.02 0.77
N ARG A 809 -8.48 20.30 1.14
CA ARG A 809 -8.27 20.70 2.53
C ARG A 809 -9.48 20.35 3.43
N LEU A 810 -10.71 20.48 2.93
CA LEU A 810 -11.92 20.01 3.61
C LEU A 810 -11.91 18.49 3.83
N ARG A 811 -11.40 17.72 2.86
CA ARG A 811 -11.22 16.27 3.02
C ARG A 811 -10.17 15.96 4.07
N ALA A 812 -9.03 16.66 4.05
CA ALA A 812 -7.97 16.50 5.05
C ALA A 812 -8.45 16.88 6.47
N LEU A 813 -9.28 17.93 6.61
CA LEU A 813 -9.88 18.29 7.88
C LEU A 813 -10.83 17.20 8.38
N ARG A 814 -11.70 16.65 7.53
CA ARG A 814 -12.59 15.53 7.89
C ARG A 814 -11.83 14.25 8.29
N GLN A 815 -10.63 14.04 7.78
CA GLN A 815 -9.77 12.92 8.20
C GLN A 815 -9.26 13.05 9.65
N LEU A 816 -9.38 14.23 10.28
CA LEU A 816 -9.03 14.44 11.69
C LEU A 816 -10.19 14.11 12.64
N GLU A 817 -11.40 13.89 12.12
CA GLU A 817 -12.61 13.58 12.91
C GLU A 817 -12.47 12.29 13.74
N PRO A 818 -11.92 11.16 13.22
CA PRO A 818 -11.70 9.97 14.02
C PRO A 818 -10.71 10.19 15.17
N ARG A 819 -9.69 11.03 14.97
CA ARG A 819 -8.71 11.37 16.02
C ARG A 819 -9.32 12.25 17.11
N LEU A 820 -10.31 13.07 16.77
CA LEU A 820 -11.09 13.87 17.72
C LEU A 820 -12.03 12.98 18.55
N GLU A 821 -12.60 11.95 17.95
CA GLU A 821 -13.41 10.93 18.62
C GLU A 821 -12.55 10.07 19.55
N GLU A 822 -11.40 9.60 19.08
CA GLU A 822 -10.41 8.86 19.89
C GLU A 822 -10.00 9.68 21.13
N LEU A 823 -9.70 10.96 20.94
CA LEU A 823 -9.36 11.87 22.03
C LEU A 823 -10.51 12.00 23.05
N ALA A 824 -11.75 12.03 22.58
CA ALA A 824 -12.93 12.06 23.45
C ALA A 824 -13.15 10.74 24.21
N VAL A 825 -12.90 9.59 23.57
CA VAL A 825 -12.95 8.28 24.23
C VAL A 825 -11.88 8.19 25.32
N ARG A 826 -10.65 8.64 25.01
CA ARG A 826 -9.55 8.71 25.99
C ARG A 826 -9.90 9.63 27.16
N ALA A 827 -10.53 10.79 26.90
CA ALA A 827 -11.02 11.67 27.96
C ALA A 827 -12.07 10.99 28.86
N CYS A 828 -13.02 10.24 28.29
CA CYS A 828 -14.00 9.47 29.05
C CYS A 828 -13.35 8.37 29.90
N ALA A 829 -12.38 7.64 29.33
CA ALA A 829 -11.63 6.61 30.05
C ALA A 829 -10.77 7.20 31.18
N LEU A 830 -10.22 8.39 31.01
CA LEU A 830 -9.51 9.10 32.08
C LEU A 830 -10.45 9.55 33.20
N SER A 831 -11.69 9.93 32.87
CA SER A 831 -12.69 10.33 33.86
C SER A 831 -13.08 9.19 34.82
N THR A 832 -12.99 7.94 34.37
CA THR A 832 -13.26 6.74 35.20
C THR A 832 -12.04 6.23 35.96
N LYS A 833 -10.81 6.60 35.56
CA LYS A 833 -9.58 6.32 36.31
C LYS A 833 -9.46 7.28 37.50
N GLY A 834 -8.84 6.83 38.60
CA GLY A 834 -8.72 7.55 39.88
C GLY A 834 -7.86 8.83 39.87
N LEU A 835 -8.05 9.71 38.89
CA LEU A 835 -7.36 10.98 38.76
C LEU A 835 -7.79 12.00 39.82
N PRO A 836 -6.98 13.02 40.11
CA PRO A 836 -7.43 14.20 40.85
C PRO A 836 -8.55 14.94 40.08
N GLN A 837 -9.53 15.48 40.81
CA GLN A 837 -10.69 16.17 40.22
C GLN A 837 -10.31 17.28 39.25
N ARG A 838 -9.27 18.06 39.57
CA ARG A 838 -8.81 19.18 38.74
C ARG A 838 -8.29 18.74 37.37
N LEU A 839 -7.55 17.62 37.31
CA LEU A 839 -7.03 17.10 36.05
C LEU A 839 -8.15 16.50 35.18
N ARG A 840 -9.19 15.92 35.81
CA ARG A 840 -10.41 15.53 35.07
C ARG A 840 -11.07 16.74 34.42
N ASP A 841 -11.23 17.83 35.16
CA ASP A 841 -11.83 19.07 34.65
C ASP A 841 -11.00 19.64 33.47
N ASP A 842 -9.66 19.61 33.55
CA ASP A 842 -8.76 20.05 32.47
C ASP A 842 -8.89 19.19 31.20
N VAL A 843 -8.94 17.85 31.35
CA VAL A 843 -9.14 16.90 30.24
C VAL A 843 -10.49 17.12 29.55
N GLU A 844 -11.55 17.33 30.31
CA GLU A 844 -12.88 17.64 29.76
C GLU A 844 -12.90 18.99 29.03
N ASN A 845 -12.30 20.02 29.61
CA ASN A 845 -12.25 21.36 29.02
C ASN A 845 -11.45 21.38 27.72
N GLU A 846 -10.30 20.70 27.66
CA GLU A 846 -9.47 20.63 26.45
C GLU A 846 -10.15 19.82 25.34
N THR A 847 -10.88 18.75 25.71
CA THR A 847 -11.70 17.98 24.76
C THR A 847 -12.81 18.85 24.15
N LYS A 848 -13.56 19.59 24.99
CA LYS A 848 -14.61 20.51 24.53
C LYS A 848 -14.05 21.57 23.59
N ARG A 849 -12.96 22.23 24.00
CA ARG A 849 -12.29 23.26 23.22
C ARG A 849 -11.85 22.76 21.84
N THR A 850 -11.22 21.60 21.79
CA THR A 850 -10.72 21.03 20.51
C THR A 850 -11.87 20.67 19.57
N LYS A 851 -13.00 20.19 20.11
CA LYS A 851 -14.23 19.93 19.33
C LYS A 851 -14.85 21.21 18.75
N GLU A 852 -14.93 22.26 19.55
CA GLU A 852 -15.42 23.58 19.10
C GLU A 852 -14.53 24.17 18.00
N GLU A 853 -13.20 24.17 18.20
CA GLU A 853 -12.23 24.66 17.21
C GLU A 853 -12.35 23.90 15.87
N PHE A 854 -12.51 22.57 15.90
CA PHE A 854 -12.75 21.76 14.69
C PHE A 854 -14.04 22.16 13.97
N GLY A 855 -15.15 22.27 14.72
CA GLY A 855 -16.46 22.62 14.18
C GLY A 855 -16.48 24.00 13.52
N GLU A 856 -15.87 25.00 14.16
CA GLU A 856 -15.74 26.36 13.60
C GLU A 856 -15.02 26.36 12.25
N ILE A 857 -13.87 25.66 12.15
CA ILE A 857 -13.07 25.62 10.93
C ILE A 857 -13.81 24.88 9.81
N LEU A 858 -14.47 23.77 10.15
CA LEU A 858 -15.24 22.98 9.18
C LEU A 858 -16.41 23.79 8.60
N ALA A 859 -17.16 24.49 9.45
CA ALA A 859 -18.24 25.36 9.03
C ALA A 859 -17.73 26.47 8.10
N HIS A 860 -16.65 27.16 8.50
CA HIS A 860 -16.07 28.25 7.73
C HIS A 860 -15.60 27.81 6.33
N LEU A 861 -14.86 26.71 6.22
CA LEU A 861 -14.39 26.21 4.93
C LEU A 861 -15.54 25.71 4.05
N THR A 862 -16.58 25.12 4.63
CA THR A 862 -17.75 24.63 3.90
C THR A 862 -18.55 25.79 3.30
N GLU A 863 -18.75 26.87 4.07
CA GLU A 863 -19.37 28.10 3.58
C GLU A 863 -18.59 28.69 2.39
N LYS A 864 -17.24 28.70 2.48
CA LYS A 864 -16.37 29.17 1.39
C LYS A 864 -16.43 28.30 0.14
N GLU A 865 -16.63 26.99 0.29
CA GLU A 865 -16.86 26.10 -0.86
C GLU A 865 -18.12 26.51 -1.63
N ALA A 866 -19.20 26.81 -0.91
CA ALA A 866 -20.47 27.24 -1.49
C ALA A 866 -20.34 28.59 -2.20
N GLU A 867 -19.65 29.56 -1.58
CA GLU A 867 -19.37 30.87 -2.20
C GLU A 867 -18.58 30.74 -3.51
N MET A 868 -17.51 29.94 -3.52
CA MET A 868 -16.67 29.73 -4.71
C MET A 868 -17.43 29.01 -5.83
N LYS A 869 -18.26 28.01 -5.49
CA LYS A 869 -19.13 27.34 -6.46
C LYS A 869 -20.12 28.30 -7.10
N ALA A 870 -20.78 29.16 -6.30
CA ALA A 870 -21.70 30.17 -6.81
C ALA A 870 -20.99 31.20 -7.72
N GLY A 871 -19.77 31.60 -7.37
CA GLY A 871 -18.95 32.50 -8.19
C GLY A 871 -18.55 31.91 -9.55
N LEU A 872 -18.23 30.62 -9.60
CA LEU A 872 -17.91 29.91 -10.84
C LEU A 872 -19.13 29.69 -11.73
N GLY A 873 -20.30 29.39 -11.14
CA GLY A 873 -21.56 29.22 -11.87
C GLY A 873 -21.96 30.47 -12.68
N ARG A 874 -21.85 31.65 -12.08
CA ARG A 874 -22.11 32.94 -12.76
C ARG A 874 -21.18 33.18 -13.96
N ARG A 875 -19.94 32.69 -13.92
CA ARG A 875 -18.95 32.81 -15.02
C ARG A 875 -19.21 31.85 -16.18
N ALA A 876 -19.68 30.64 -15.90
CA ALA A 876 -19.94 29.63 -16.93
C ALA A 876 -21.10 30.06 -17.85
N GLN A 877 -22.13 30.70 -17.28
CA GLN A 877 -23.31 31.17 -18.00
C GLN A 877 -22.99 32.29 -19.01
N GLY A 878 -21.96 33.09 -18.75
CA GLY A 878 -21.46 34.09 -19.71
C GLY A 878 -20.75 33.48 -20.93
N ARG A 879 -20.00 32.38 -20.78
CA ARG A 879 -19.20 31.79 -21.89
C ARG A 879 -20.04 31.28 -23.06
N GLY A 880 -21.20 30.68 -22.81
CA GLY A 880 -22.04 30.08 -23.87
C GLY A 880 -22.53 31.09 -24.91
N ARG A 881 -22.94 32.29 -24.46
CA ARG A 881 -23.47 33.34 -25.35
C ARG A 881 -22.40 33.87 -26.32
N HIS A 882 -21.17 34.05 -25.85
CA HIS A 882 -20.07 34.60 -26.66
C HIS A 882 -19.48 33.60 -27.68
N GLU A 883 -19.68 32.29 -27.48
CA GLU A 883 -19.29 31.28 -28.47
C GLU A 883 -20.29 31.18 -29.64
N GLU A 884 -21.58 31.37 -29.36
CA GLU A 884 -22.62 31.39 -30.39
C GLU A 884 -22.47 32.59 -31.33
N GLU A 885 -22.21 33.78 -30.79
CA GLU A 885 -21.99 35.01 -31.56
C GLU A 885 -20.77 34.88 -32.50
N PHE A 886 -19.69 34.24 -32.05
CA PHE A 886 -18.51 33.96 -32.88
C PHE A 886 -18.78 32.94 -34.00
N ARG A 887 -19.51 31.86 -33.69
CA ARG A 887 -19.85 30.81 -34.67
C ARG A 887 -20.77 31.36 -35.77
N ALA A 888 -21.71 32.24 -35.40
CA ALA A 888 -22.58 32.94 -36.35
C ALA A 888 -21.76 33.84 -37.30
N LEU A 889 -20.81 34.61 -36.77
CA LEU A 889 -19.93 35.46 -37.59
C LEU A 889 -19.06 34.64 -38.56
N GLN A 890 -18.49 33.52 -38.10
CA GLN A 890 -17.70 32.63 -38.98
C GLN A 890 -18.53 32.08 -40.15
N ALA A 891 -19.78 31.70 -39.90
CA ALA A 891 -20.68 31.21 -40.93
C ALA A 891 -21.01 32.29 -41.97
N GLN A 892 -21.26 33.53 -41.54
CA GLN A 892 -21.54 34.66 -42.43
C GLN A 892 -20.32 35.03 -43.29
N VAL A 893 -19.11 35.01 -42.73
CA VAL A 893 -17.88 35.26 -43.49
C VAL A 893 -17.62 34.16 -44.52
N ALA A 894 -17.90 32.89 -44.20
CA ALA A 894 -17.74 31.78 -45.13
C ALA A 894 -18.74 31.86 -46.31
N ASP A 895 -19.98 32.31 -46.06
CA ASP A 895 -20.98 32.54 -47.12
C ASP A 895 -20.54 33.63 -48.10
N LEU A 896 -20.02 34.75 -47.58
CA LEU A 896 -19.50 35.83 -48.42
C LEU A 896 -18.26 35.42 -49.22
N GLU A 897 -17.36 34.64 -48.63
CA GLU A 897 -16.21 34.07 -49.34
C GLU A 897 -16.65 33.18 -50.52
N ALA A 898 -17.65 32.32 -50.31
CA ALA A 898 -18.19 31.45 -51.36
C ALA A 898 -18.78 32.26 -52.53
N GLN A 899 -19.48 33.35 -52.25
CA GLN A 899 -20.01 34.27 -53.27
C GLN A 899 -18.89 34.95 -54.08
N ILE A 900 -17.78 35.34 -53.43
CA ILE A 900 -16.60 35.93 -54.10
C ILE A 900 -15.92 34.91 -55.02
N LEU A 901 -15.80 33.66 -54.57
CA LEU A 901 -15.14 32.60 -55.32
C LEU A 901 -15.96 32.12 -56.52
N ALA A 902 -17.29 32.04 -56.38
CA ALA A 902 -18.20 31.61 -57.44
C ALA A 902 -18.17 32.55 -58.67
N GLU A 903 -18.02 33.85 -58.44
CA GLU A 903 -18.01 34.85 -59.50
C GLU A 903 -16.64 34.95 -60.19
N HIS A 904 -16.57 34.52 -61.45
CA HIS A 904 -15.32 34.54 -62.24
C HIS A 904 -15.09 35.90 -62.90
N ALA A 905 -13.85 36.41 -62.81
CA ALA A 905 -13.47 37.74 -63.30
C ALA A 905 -13.12 37.73 -64.80
N ASP A 906 -14.11 37.37 -65.62
CA ASP A 906 -14.02 37.31 -67.07
C ASP A 906 -14.92 38.39 -67.70
N PRO A 907 -14.34 39.36 -68.44
CA PRO A 907 -15.11 40.39 -69.13
C PRO A 907 -15.77 39.78 -70.37
N SER A 908 -17.02 39.34 -70.22
CA SER A 908 -17.86 38.78 -71.28
C SER A 908 -18.76 39.88 -71.89
N MET A 909 -20.01 39.56 -72.25
CA MET A 909 -20.95 40.55 -72.76
C MET A 909 -21.03 41.77 -71.81
N PRO A 910 -21.22 42.99 -72.32
CA PRO A 910 -21.20 44.22 -71.52
C PRO A 910 -22.27 44.21 -70.41
N GLU A 911 -23.46 43.70 -70.71
CA GLU A 911 -24.56 43.59 -69.75
C GLU A 911 -24.24 42.56 -68.63
N GLU A 912 -23.61 41.44 -68.97
CA GLU A 912 -23.18 40.42 -68.01
C GLU A 912 -22.04 40.93 -67.12
N THR A 913 -21.08 41.66 -67.71
CA THR A 913 -19.93 42.21 -66.98
C THR A 913 -20.38 43.28 -65.98
N GLU A 914 -21.32 44.15 -66.38
CA GLU A 914 -21.93 45.14 -65.51
C GLU A 914 -22.74 44.49 -64.37
N ALA A 915 -23.53 43.46 -64.69
CA ALA A 915 -24.29 42.70 -63.67
C ALA A 915 -23.38 42.03 -62.63
N LYS A 916 -22.23 41.48 -63.05
CA LYS A 916 -21.21 40.89 -62.16
C LYS A 916 -20.56 41.95 -61.27
N ILE A 917 -20.20 43.12 -61.82
CA ILE A 917 -19.66 44.24 -61.03
C ILE A 917 -20.66 44.69 -59.97
N GLN A 918 -21.94 44.83 -60.32
CA GLN A 918 -22.99 45.20 -59.37
C GLN A 918 -23.20 44.13 -58.29
N HIS A 919 -23.09 42.83 -58.64
CA HIS A 919 -23.14 41.74 -57.67
C HIS A 919 -21.97 41.81 -56.67
N LEU A 920 -20.74 41.96 -57.14
CA LEU A 920 -19.57 42.09 -56.27
C LEU A 920 -19.64 43.35 -55.38
N LYS A 921 -20.15 44.48 -55.90
CA LYS A 921 -20.41 45.68 -55.09
C LYS A 921 -21.45 45.46 -53.99
N ARG A 922 -22.47 44.63 -54.22
CA ARG A 922 -23.43 44.22 -53.16
C ARG A 922 -22.76 43.37 -52.08
N VAL A 923 -21.87 42.44 -52.46
CA VAL A 923 -21.08 41.65 -51.51
C VAL A 923 -20.15 42.56 -50.68
N GLN A 924 -19.61 43.62 -51.29
CA GLN A 924 -18.79 44.63 -50.61
C GLN A 924 -19.57 45.36 -49.51
N THR A 925 -20.78 45.84 -49.82
CA THR A 925 -21.65 46.50 -48.82
C THR A 925 -21.98 45.58 -47.65
N ARG A 926 -22.17 44.28 -47.90
CA ARG A 926 -22.47 43.30 -46.83
C ARG A 926 -21.29 43.04 -45.90
N PHE A 927 -20.05 43.16 -46.39
CA PHE A 927 -18.85 43.17 -45.53
C PHE A 927 -18.76 44.42 -44.65
N GLU A 928 -19.27 45.57 -45.12
CA GLU A 928 -19.31 46.82 -44.34
C GLU A 928 -20.34 46.74 -43.21
N GLU A 929 -21.52 46.16 -43.48
CA GLU A 929 -22.56 45.93 -42.47
C GLU A 929 -22.07 45.02 -41.32
N LEU A 930 -21.30 43.99 -41.65
CA LEU A 930 -20.74 43.03 -40.67
C LEU A 930 -19.55 43.57 -39.87
N GLN A 931 -18.98 44.72 -40.25
CA GLN A 931 -17.75 45.24 -39.66
C GLN A 931 -17.90 45.52 -38.15
N SER A 932 -19.05 46.07 -37.73
CA SER A 932 -19.30 46.40 -36.32
C SER A 932 -19.32 45.16 -35.42
N THR A 933 -19.95 44.08 -35.89
CA THR A 933 -20.01 42.78 -35.20
C THR A 933 -18.65 42.10 -35.18
N TYR A 934 -17.91 42.16 -36.29
CA TYR A 934 -16.54 41.68 -36.36
C TYR A 934 -15.62 42.39 -35.34
N ASP A 935 -15.65 43.72 -35.31
CA ASP A 935 -14.79 44.51 -34.40
C ASP A 935 -15.12 44.26 -32.93
N ALA A 936 -16.40 44.06 -32.59
CA ALA A 936 -16.83 43.73 -31.24
C ALA A 936 -16.30 42.35 -30.79
N VAL A 937 -16.49 41.33 -31.63
CA VAL A 937 -16.07 39.95 -31.36
C VAL A 937 -14.55 39.82 -31.27
N VAL A 938 -13.80 40.51 -32.15
CA VAL A 938 -12.33 40.50 -32.13
C VAL A 938 -11.79 41.21 -30.88
N ARG A 939 -12.37 42.36 -30.49
CA ARG A 939 -11.96 43.11 -29.30
C ARG A 939 -12.19 42.29 -28.03
N GLU A 940 -13.38 41.72 -27.88
CA GLU A 940 -13.75 40.91 -26.71
C GLU A 940 -12.83 39.69 -26.55
N ARG A 941 -12.48 39.01 -27.66
CA ARG A 941 -11.60 37.83 -27.62
C ARG A 941 -10.14 38.20 -27.36
N ARG A 942 -9.66 39.36 -27.84
CA ARG A 942 -8.32 39.89 -27.49
C ARG A 942 -8.23 40.27 -26.01
N GLU A 943 -9.24 40.95 -25.47
CA GLU A 943 -9.31 41.29 -24.05
C GLU A 943 -9.34 40.03 -23.15
N LYS A 944 -10.02 38.96 -23.59
CA LYS A 944 -10.02 37.66 -22.89
C LYS A 944 -8.64 36.99 -22.90
N TYR A 945 -7.90 37.08 -24.00
CA TYR A 945 -6.51 36.60 -24.09
C TYR A 945 -5.59 37.35 -23.11
N ASP A 946 -5.69 38.68 -23.07
CA ASP A 946 -4.87 39.53 -22.19
C ASP A 946 -5.19 39.32 -20.69
N SER A 947 -6.37 38.76 -20.36
CA SER A 947 -6.82 38.53 -18.98
C SER A 947 -6.31 37.26 -18.29
N GLY A 948 -5.50 36.43 -18.98
CA GLY A 948 -4.73 35.34 -18.38
C GLY A 948 -5.53 34.07 -18.06
N SER A 949 -5.68 33.19 -19.06
CA SER A 949 -6.14 31.80 -18.88
C SER A 949 -5.45 30.90 -19.92
N VAL A 950 -4.64 29.94 -19.46
CA VAL A 950 -3.80 29.03 -20.25
C VAL A 950 -4.53 28.00 -21.18
N PRO A 951 -5.86 27.72 -21.11
CA PRO A 951 -6.49 26.71 -21.98
C PRO A 951 -6.75 27.09 -23.45
N ASP A 952 -6.26 28.23 -23.95
CA ASP A 952 -6.85 28.87 -25.14
C ASP A 952 -5.84 29.15 -26.28
N LEU A 953 -4.84 28.29 -26.47
CA LEU A 953 -3.99 28.28 -27.69
C LEU A 953 -4.84 28.20 -28.98
N ASN A 954 -6.02 27.58 -28.91
CA ASN A 954 -6.98 27.51 -30.02
C ASN A 954 -7.72 28.83 -30.30
N LEU A 955 -7.84 29.75 -29.33
CA LEU A 955 -8.54 31.03 -29.55
C LEU A 955 -7.68 32.02 -30.33
N ALA A 956 -6.38 32.09 -30.04
CA ALA A 956 -5.46 33.00 -30.73
C ALA A 956 -5.38 32.64 -32.22
N SER A 957 -5.15 31.36 -32.52
CA SER A 957 -5.18 30.84 -33.89
C SER A 957 -6.53 31.08 -34.57
N SER A 958 -7.65 30.86 -33.86
CA SER A 958 -8.99 31.04 -34.43
C SER A 958 -9.34 32.50 -34.75
N VAL A 959 -8.91 33.45 -33.90
CA VAL A 959 -9.08 34.90 -34.15
C VAL A 959 -8.14 35.35 -35.26
N GLU A 960 -6.88 34.92 -35.26
CA GLU A 960 -5.92 35.21 -36.33
C GLU A 960 -6.39 34.67 -37.68
N ASN A 961 -6.94 33.45 -37.72
CA ASN A 961 -7.53 32.86 -38.91
C ASN A 961 -8.73 33.67 -39.41
N LEU A 962 -9.63 34.10 -38.52
CA LEU A 962 -10.77 34.94 -38.90
C LEU A 962 -10.33 36.31 -39.42
N VAL A 963 -9.35 36.94 -38.77
CA VAL A 963 -8.79 38.24 -39.18
C VAL A 963 -8.16 38.15 -40.56
N THR A 964 -7.34 37.12 -40.77
CA THR A 964 -6.67 36.86 -42.06
C THR A 964 -7.70 36.60 -43.15
N LYS A 965 -8.66 35.71 -42.89
CA LYS A 965 -9.70 35.33 -43.84
C LYS A 965 -10.57 36.50 -44.30
N VAL A 966 -10.99 37.37 -43.37
CA VAL A 966 -11.77 38.57 -43.71
C VAL A 966 -10.92 39.57 -44.52
N GLY A 967 -9.64 39.72 -44.17
CA GLY A 967 -8.70 40.57 -44.91
C GLY A 967 -8.47 40.09 -46.35
N ASP A 968 -8.28 38.78 -46.53
CA ASP A 968 -8.09 38.15 -47.84
C ASP A 968 -9.35 38.28 -48.70
N CYS A 969 -10.54 38.02 -48.15
CA CYS A 969 -11.81 38.17 -48.85
C CYS A 969 -12.01 39.60 -49.39
N LYS A 970 -11.77 40.62 -48.57
CA LYS A 970 -11.86 42.02 -48.99
C LYS A 970 -10.87 42.37 -50.10
N THR A 971 -9.64 41.85 -50.00
CA THR A 971 -8.59 42.07 -50.99
C THR A 971 -8.95 41.42 -52.33
N ILE A 972 -9.37 40.15 -52.31
CA ILE A 972 -9.76 39.39 -53.51
C ILE A 972 -10.98 40.05 -54.18
N LEU A 973 -11.97 40.47 -53.37
CA LEU A 973 -13.15 41.16 -53.86
C LEU A 973 -12.79 42.45 -54.61
N GLN A 974 -11.93 43.30 -54.04
CA GLN A 974 -11.50 44.54 -54.68
C GLN A 974 -10.73 44.26 -55.99
N GLN A 975 -9.83 43.27 -55.98
CA GLN A 975 -9.07 42.90 -57.18
C GLN A 975 -9.99 42.41 -58.32
N LYS A 976 -11.04 41.64 -58.00
CA LYS A 976 -12.01 41.17 -59.00
C LYS A 976 -12.83 42.32 -59.60
N ILE A 977 -13.28 43.27 -58.78
CA ILE A 977 -14.00 44.46 -59.24
C ILE A 977 -13.11 45.27 -60.18
N ASP A 978 -11.88 45.60 -59.75
CA ASP A 978 -10.92 46.38 -60.55
C ASP A 978 -10.61 45.71 -61.90
N LYS A 979 -10.48 44.37 -61.92
CA LYS A 979 -10.19 43.61 -63.13
C LYS A 979 -11.35 43.65 -64.12
N LEU A 980 -12.59 43.51 -63.65
CA LEU A 980 -13.78 43.58 -64.48
C LEU A 980 -14.01 45.00 -65.01
N GLU A 981 -13.83 46.04 -64.20
CA GLU A 981 -13.96 47.45 -64.62
C GLU A 981 -12.92 47.81 -65.69
N LYS A 982 -11.64 47.43 -65.48
CA LYS A 982 -10.59 47.62 -66.50
C LYS A 982 -10.85 46.81 -67.77
N GLY A 983 -11.38 45.60 -67.64
CA GLY A 983 -11.77 44.75 -68.77
C GLY A 983 -12.90 45.37 -69.60
N ALA A 984 -13.95 45.86 -68.93
CA ALA A 984 -15.08 46.53 -69.56
C ALA A 984 -14.64 47.80 -70.29
N ALA A 985 -13.78 48.63 -69.68
CA ALA A 985 -13.25 49.83 -70.31
C ALA A 985 -12.43 49.52 -71.58
N ARG A 986 -11.60 48.45 -71.55
CA ARG A 986 -10.84 48.00 -72.74
C ARG A 986 -11.75 47.50 -73.86
N LEU A 987 -12.79 46.73 -73.54
CA LEU A 987 -13.75 46.25 -74.53
C LEU A 987 -14.56 47.39 -75.14
N ALA A 988 -14.93 48.40 -74.35
CA ALA A 988 -15.60 49.61 -74.84
C ALA A 988 -14.69 50.38 -75.83
N GLY A 989 -13.42 50.61 -75.46
CA GLY A 989 -12.46 51.26 -76.34
C GLY A 989 -12.16 50.48 -77.63
N LEU A 990 -12.11 49.15 -77.56
CA LEU A 990 -11.97 48.30 -78.76
C LEU A 990 -13.19 48.42 -79.68
N ARG A 991 -14.41 48.46 -79.15
CA ARG A 991 -15.63 48.63 -79.94
C ARG A 991 -15.67 49.99 -80.63
N GLU A 992 -15.30 51.05 -79.93
CA GLU A 992 -15.20 52.40 -80.50
C GLU A 992 -14.16 52.45 -81.62
N ALA A 993 -12.98 51.87 -81.40
CA ALA A 993 -11.93 51.77 -82.42
C ALA A 993 -12.36 50.94 -83.64
N LEU A 994 -13.09 49.82 -83.42
CA LEU A 994 -13.62 48.97 -84.49
C LEU A 994 -14.72 49.70 -85.29
N GLY A 995 -15.60 50.44 -84.61
CA GLY A 995 -16.62 51.28 -85.24
C GLY A 995 -15.99 52.37 -86.10
N ALA A 996 -15.01 53.10 -85.56
CA ALA A 996 -14.25 54.10 -86.30
C ALA A 996 -13.50 53.49 -87.50
N ALA A 997 -12.94 52.28 -87.37
CA ALA A 997 -12.30 51.58 -88.49
C ALA A 997 -13.33 51.15 -89.56
N GLY A 998 -14.51 50.71 -89.14
CA GLY A 998 -15.62 50.37 -90.04
C GLY A 998 -16.13 51.58 -90.83
N GLU A 999 -16.28 52.74 -90.18
CA GLU A 999 -16.64 54.00 -90.85
C GLU A 999 -15.59 54.41 -91.88
N ARG A 1000 -14.30 54.31 -91.53
CA ARG A 1000 -13.20 54.58 -92.46
C ARG A 1000 -13.19 53.62 -93.65
N LEU A 1001 -13.46 52.33 -93.44
CA LEU A 1001 -13.57 51.34 -94.51
C LEU A 1001 -14.75 51.67 -95.44
N ALA A 1002 -15.92 52.00 -94.88
CA ALA A 1002 -17.09 52.40 -95.65
C ALA A 1002 -16.84 53.70 -96.45
N ALA A 1003 -16.11 54.66 -95.88
CA ALA A 1003 -15.67 55.86 -96.59
C ALA A 1003 -14.73 55.51 -97.77
N ALA A 1004 -13.76 54.62 -97.56
CA ALA A 1004 -12.86 54.15 -98.62
C ALA A 1004 -13.59 53.38 -99.74
N GLU A 1005 -14.59 52.56 -99.41
CA GLU A 1005 -15.42 51.87 -100.40
C GLU A 1005 -16.28 52.84 -101.24
N ARG A 1006 -16.87 53.86 -100.61
CA ARG A 1006 -17.60 54.93 -101.33
C ARG A 1006 -16.68 55.66 -102.30
N LEU A 1007 -15.46 55.99 -101.85
CA LEU A 1007 -14.42 56.60 -102.67
C LEU A 1007 -14.05 55.71 -103.87
N ARG A 1008 -13.86 54.40 -103.66
CA ARG A 1008 -13.61 53.42 -104.73
C ARG A 1008 -14.73 53.41 -105.77
N THR A 1009 -16.00 53.42 -105.34
CA THR A 1009 -17.14 53.43 -106.28
C THR A 1009 -17.27 54.75 -107.05
N GLN A 1010 -16.96 55.88 -106.42
CA GLN A 1010 -17.00 57.20 -107.08
C GLN A 1010 -15.83 57.37 -108.06
N ALA A 1011 -14.63 56.88 -107.70
CA ALA A 1011 -13.44 56.90 -108.55
C ALA A 1011 -13.54 55.96 -109.78
N ALA A 1012 -14.42 54.94 -109.76
CA ALA A 1012 -14.63 54.04 -110.89
C ALA A 1012 -15.25 54.72 -112.13
N GLY A 1013 -15.83 55.92 -111.97
CA GLY A 1013 -16.33 56.74 -113.08
C GLY A 1013 -15.32 57.73 -113.66
N ALA A 1014 -14.14 57.89 -113.04
CA ALA A 1014 -13.12 58.84 -113.48
C ALA A 1014 -12.27 58.29 -114.63
N LEU A 1015 -12.01 59.10 -115.65
CA LEU A 1015 -11.19 58.73 -116.81
C LEU A 1015 -9.70 58.57 -116.40
N PRO A 1016 -8.95 57.59 -116.96
CA PRO A 1016 -7.56 57.36 -116.58
C PRO A 1016 -6.68 58.57 -116.95
N GLY A 1017 -6.22 59.33 -115.93
CA GLY A 1017 -5.25 60.42 -116.09
C GLY A 1017 -5.64 61.77 -115.48
N ASP A 1018 -6.89 61.95 -115.01
CA ASP A 1018 -7.30 63.22 -114.38
C ASP A 1018 -6.93 63.27 -112.88
N LEU A 1019 -5.69 63.66 -112.62
CA LEU A 1019 -5.13 63.76 -111.27
C LEU A 1019 -5.80 64.84 -110.42
N ALA A 1020 -6.51 65.81 -111.01
CA ALA A 1020 -7.17 66.87 -110.25
C ALA A 1020 -8.49 66.40 -109.64
N GLU A 1021 -9.32 65.69 -110.41
CA GLU A 1021 -10.61 65.16 -109.96
C GLU A 1021 -10.44 64.08 -108.88
N LEU A 1022 -9.43 63.20 -109.03
CA LEU A 1022 -9.05 62.23 -108.00
C LEU A 1022 -8.57 62.90 -106.70
N ARG A 1023 -7.89 64.04 -106.77
CA ARG A 1023 -7.41 64.79 -105.59
C ARG A 1023 -8.54 65.44 -104.82
N GLU A 1024 -9.51 66.02 -105.52
CA GLU A 1024 -10.69 66.64 -104.93
C GLU A 1024 -11.60 65.60 -104.26
N LEU A 1025 -11.74 64.41 -104.86
CA LEU A 1025 -12.46 63.28 -104.27
C LEU A 1025 -11.76 62.72 -103.01
N LEU A 1026 -10.43 62.68 -103.00
CA LEU A 1026 -9.62 62.28 -101.83
C LEU A 1026 -9.74 63.26 -100.66
N GLU A 1027 -9.74 64.57 -100.93
CA GLU A 1027 -9.93 65.61 -99.91
C GLU A 1027 -11.34 65.59 -99.33
N ARG A 1028 -12.37 65.41 -100.16
CA ARG A 1028 -13.78 65.35 -99.71
C ARG A 1028 -14.10 64.14 -98.85
N ALA A 1029 -13.44 63.01 -99.08
CA ALA A 1029 -13.67 61.79 -98.30
C ALA A 1029 -12.95 61.78 -96.95
N GLN A 1030 -12.22 62.84 -96.59
CA GLN A 1030 -11.44 62.95 -95.34
C GLN A 1030 -10.49 61.77 -95.09
N VAL A 1031 -10.02 61.09 -96.14
CA VAL A 1031 -9.02 60.01 -96.03
C VAL A 1031 -7.61 60.58 -95.82
N THR A 1032 -7.47 61.92 -95.80
CA THR A 1032 -6.18 62.63 -95.71
C THR A 1032 -5.57 62.70 -94.32
N HIS A 1033 -6.19 62.10 -93.29
CA HIS A 1033 -5.55 61.92 -91.97
C HIS A 1033 -5.33 60.43 -91.65
N TYR A 1034 -4.59 59.76 -92.52
CA TYR A 1034 -3.95 58.47 -92.25
C TYR A 1034 -2.43 58.63 -92.17
#